data_AF-A0A8B6HCI3-F1
#
_entry.id   AF-A0A8B6HCI3-F1
#
_cell.length_a   1.000
_cell.length_b   1.000
_cell.length_c   1.000
_cell.angle_alpha   90.00
_cell.angle_beta   90.00
_cell.angle_gamma   90.00
#
_symmetry.space_group_name_H-M   'P 1'
#
loop_
_entity.id
_entity.type
_entity.pdbx_description
1 polymer ?
#
loop_
_entity_poly.entity_id
_entity_poly.type
_entity_poly.pdbx_seq_one_letter_code
_entity_poly.pdbx_strand_id
1 'polypeptide(L)'
;MVLWSSDAPDFESANEQVIADFVDSYISCNLPEEEDDEELYSLVNSLQRHVHSHTCRKTGKKCRFGYPRPPSDRTVICRVNKKGEKRDTSKPKELLHAVFDTIMDQDVADLTLKEVLTLANIPYDDYIYALQHFKSTNGVVHKREPKDVYINNYNPNILRAWQANIDLQYVCDPYACVMYIASYITKSEHELGELLTTASKQAADMGLRSQLNKVGSKFLSSREVSAQEAAYRILSLPLKKSTRQVLYVPTELREERVRMLKPMNILQHLDDEDEDIYMEGMVDRYPYRPKESENVCLSDFISSNRLHYKKPKGTVDSDDVDVLGNDDQPTTVLKLQDNKGYISKRVTNAVIRTHRYSEEHQPEKYYHSQLMLYVPYRKEKQLIDDDGSFYTMFNKEKKVIFSNKIRFEKHAEIVEMAYEQLEENGPPEDAWAQIAGENEHQRHEQLAEGSAEAEEYAISDPANHPEPKHYESFKSQVPLTSERQQSTMPDTEYLPLIRSLNEEQRLIFSRVYEWCFQKLTCVSTGEEPEQILAFITGGAGSGKSHLIKALYQMITKMLRSQVENPEEIVCLLTAPTGTAARNIHGQTVHSAFNIMPGLDSCSHKTLSSLRVKFSNLKCIIIDEISMLGSEGLVTVHNRLTEIIGKPKSDSLFGGVLVIVLGDLYQLPPVGQRQVFALPNSPKMRLYGSLWQHFHITMLSKIMRQKDDIEFANLLNRIRIKRHTKDDIEVLKTRQVTTDDSQYPTDSLHVFTTNSKVDQHNEKHLALYWSPCIHH
;
A
#
# COMPACT_ATOMS: atom_id res chain seq x y z
N MET A 1 -19.84 -5.91 3.23
CA MET A 1 -20.75 -4.74 3.12
C MET A 1 -21.61 -4.70 4.37
N VAL A 2 -21.87 -3.53 4.96
CA VAL A 2 -22.76 -3.39 6.11
C VAL A 2 -23.92 -2.51 5.70
N LEU A 3 -25.14 -2.99 5.90
CA LEU A 3 -26.37 -2.29 5.55
C LEU A 3 -27.08 -1.84 6.82
N TRP A 4 -27.50 -0.58 6.86
CA TRP A 4 -28.23 -0.01 7.98
C TRP A 4 -29.71 0.14 7.63
N SER A 5 -30.58 -0.33 8.53
CA SER A 5 -32.04 -0.13 8.43
C SER A 5 -32.53 0.65 9.64
N SER A 6 -33.29 1.71 9.42
CA SER A 6 -33.80 2.59 10.49
C SER A 6 -34.80 1.92 11.43
N ASP A 7 -35.45 0.86 10.96
CA ASP A 7 -36.51 0.08 11.59
C ASP A 7 -36.00 -1.26 12.18
N ALA A 8 -34.69 -1.53 12.12
CA ALA A 8 -34.13 -2.76 12.67
C ALA A 8 -34.34 -2.85 14.21
N PRO A 9 -34.92 -3.93 14.73
CA PRO A 9 -35.21 -4.07 16.16
C PRO A 9 -33.94 -4.32 16.98
N ASP A 10 -33.74 -3.57 18.06
CA ASP A 10 -32.57 -3.79 18.94
C ASP A 10 -32.53 -5.23 19.50
N PHE A 11 -31.46 -5.96 19.22
CA PHE A 11 -31.34 -7.38 19.56
C PHE A 11 -31.42 -7.62 21.07
N GLU A 12 -30.96 -6.68 21.89
CA GLU A 12 -30.97 -6.82 23.35
C GLU A 12 -32.34 -6.60 23.98
N SER A 13 -33.12 -5.63 23.47
CA SER A 13 -34.37 -5.19 24.09
C SER A 13 -35.65 -5.69 23.42
N ALA A 14 -35.60 -6.04 22.13
CA ALA A 14 -36.78 -6.46 21.38
C ALA A 14 -37.25 -7.88 21.77
N ASN A 15 -38.50 -8.20 21.42
CA ASN A 15 -39.01 -9.57 21.55
C ASN A 15 -38.41 -10.46 20.44
N GLU A 16 -38.15 -11.73 20.72
CA GLU A 16 -37.59 -12.69 19.75
C GLU A 16 -38.47 -12.83 18.49
N GLN A 17 -39.80 -12.79 18.64
CA GLN A 17 -40.71 -12.86 17.49
C GLN A 17 -40.58 -11.64 16.58
N VAL A 18 -40.42 -10.44 17.15
CA VAL A 18 -40.26 -9.20 16.37
C VAL A 18 -38.95 -9.23 15.57
N ILE A 19 -37.88 -9.79 16.15
CA ILE A 19 -36.60 -9.98 15.45
C ILE A 19 -36.76 -11.02 14.34
N ALA A 20 -37.43 -12.15 14.61
CA ALA A 20 -37.66 -13.20 13.61
C ALA A 20 -38.47 -12.68 12.41
N ASP A 21 -39.56 -11.96 12.66
CA ASP A 21 -40.41 -11.37 11.60
C ASP A 21 -39.62 -10.35 10.77
N PHE A 22 -38.78 -9.54 11.42
CA PHE A 22 -37.90 -8.61 10.72
C PHE A 22 -36.89 -9.36 9.84
N VAL A 23 -36.21 -10.37 10.36
CA VAL A 23 -35.24 -11.17 9.60
C VAL A 23 -35.89 -11.82 8.38
N ASP A 24 -37.07 -12.45 8.56
CA ASP A 24 -37.79 -13.13 7.48
C ASP A 24 -38.28 -12.17 6.38
N SER A 25 -38.45 -10.89 6.69
CA SER A 25 -38.81 -9.87 5.69
C SER A 25 -37.66 -9.46 4.77
N TYR A 26 -36.40 -9.69 5.17
CA TYR A 26 -35.21 -9.25 4.43
C TYR A 26 -34.29 -10.39 3.99
N ILE A 27 -34.29 -11.54 4.67
CA ILE A 27 -33.35 -12.64 4.45
C ILE A 27 -34.13 -13.91 4.11
N SER A 28 -33.84 -14.48 2.94
CA SER A 28 -34.32 -15.78 2.50
C SER A 28 -33.17 -16.78 2.45
N CYS A 29 -33.48 -18.06 2.63
CA CYS A 29 -32.56 -19.15 2.35
C CYS A 29 -33.22 -20.30 1.58
N ASN A 30 -34.34 -20.02 0.90
CA ASN A 30 -35.09 -21.03 0.16
C ASN A 30 -34.69 -21.03 -1.32
N LEU A 31 -34.70 -22.18 -1.96
CA LEU A 31 -34.74 -22.29 -3.41
C LEU A 31 -36.19 -22.01 -3.86
N PRO A 32 -36.48 -20.92 -4.59
CA PRO A 32 -37.82 -20.66 -5.09
C PRO A 32 -38.25 -21.75 -6.09
N GLU A 33 -39.55 -21.91 -6.32
CA GLU A 33 -40.02 -22.80 -7.38
C GLU A 33 -39.77 -22.17 -8.75
N GLU A 34 -39.32 -22.97 -9.73
CA GLU A 34 -38.98 -22.49 -11.08
C GLU A 34 -40.19 -21.86 -11.79
N GLU A 35 -41.40 -22.34 -11.48
CA GLU A 35 -42.66 -21.82 -12.02
C GLU A 35 -43.04 -20.43 -11.48
N ASP A 36 -42.61 -20.09 -10.26
CA ASP A 36 -42.94 -18.83 -9.60
C ASP A 36 -41.99 -17.70 -10.01
N ASP A 37 -40.69 -18.00 -10.13
CA ASP A 37 -39.64 -17.02 -10.45
C ASP A 37 -38.39 -17.66 -11.08
N GLU A 38 -38.43 -17.86 -12.39
CA GLU A 38 -37.37 -18.50 -13.19
C GLU A 38 -36.00 -17.79 -13.03
N GLU A 39 -35.99 -16.46 -13.00
CA GLU A 39 -34.76 -15.67 -12.86
C GLU A 39 -34.12 -15.89 -11.49
N LEU A 40 -34.90 -15.77 -10.42
CA LEU A 40 -34.40 -15.97 -9.06
C LEU A 40 -34.00 -17.42 -8.83
N TYR A 41 -34.75 -18.39 -9.35
CA TYR A 41 -34.38 -19.80 -9.30
C TYR A 41 -33.00 -20.05 -9.91
N SER A 42 -32.77 -19.55 -11.11
CA SER A 42 -31.50 -19.67 -11.81
C SER A 42 -30.34 -19.06 -11.00
N LEU A 43 -30.53 -17.85 -10.47
CA LEU A 43 -29.53 -17.16 -9.65
C LEU A 43 -29.24 -17.88 -8.33
N VAL A 44 -30.27 -18.33 -7.61
CA VAL A 44 -30.09 -19.02 -6.33
C VAL A 44 -29.43 -20.38 -6.54
N ASN A 45 -29.88 -21.15 -7.52
CA ASN A 45 -29.33 -22.47 -7.81
C ASN A 45 -27.86 -22.42 -8.28
N SER A 46 -27.50 -21.40 -9.07
CA SER A 46 -26.14 -21.24 -9.59
C SER A 46 -25.18 -20.57 -8.61
N LEU A 47 -25.62 -19.55 -7.86
CA LEU A 47 -24.74 -18.70 -7.06
C LEU A 47 -24.83 -18.92 -5.55
N GLN A 48 -25.96 -19.40 -5.01
CA GLN A 48 -26.18 -19.52 -3.56
C GLN A 48 -26.16 -20.95 -3.04
N ARG A 49 -26.10 -21.95 -3.92
CA ARG A 49 -26.01 -23.35 -3.53
C ARG A 49 -24.59 -23.71 -3.11
N HIS A 50 -24.41 -24.09 -1.86
CA HIS A 50 -23.12 -24.55 -1.36
C HIS A 50 -22.78 -25.94 -1.92
N VAL A 51 -21.63 -26.02 -2.59
CA VAL A 51 -21.02 -27.28 -3.04
C VAL A 51 -19.70 -27.42 -2.30
N HIS A 52 -19.52 -28.57 -1.65
CA HIS A 52 -18.29 -28.85 -0.90
C HIS A 52 -17.07 -28.80 -1.82
N SER A 53 -16.18 -27.83 -1.58
CA SER A 53 -14.89 -27.70 -2.26
C SER A 53 -13.75 -28.30 -1.42
N HIS A 54 -12.53 -28.31 -1.97
CA HIS A 54 -11.32 -28.72 -1.26
C HIS A 54 -11.02 -27.85 -0.02
N THR A 55 -11.41 -26.58 -0.03
CA THR A 55 -11.15 -25.62 1.06
C THR A 55 -12.15 -25.75 2.22
N CYS A 56 -13.33 -26.34 2.01
CA CYS A 56 -14.29 -26.67 3.08
C CYS A 56 -13.80 -27.84 3.97
N ARG A 57 -12.80 -28.65 3.55
CA ARG A 57 -12.35 -29.89 4.24
C ARG A 57 -10.88 -29.87 4.70
N LYS A 58 -10.43 -28.82 5.39
CA LYS A 58 -9.02 -28.71 5.80
C LYS A 58 -8.62 -29.65 6.97
N THR A 59 -9.56 -30.08 7.81
CA THR A 59 -9.33 -31.03 8.91
C THR A 59 -10.63 -31.75 9.32
N GLY A 60 -10.81 -33.01 8.90
CA GLY A 60 -11.93 -33.88 9.31
C GLY A 60 -13.11 -33.96 8.33
N LYS A 61 -14.17 -34.68 8.73
CA LYS A 61 -15.36 -34.98 7.91
C LYS A 61 -16.43 -33.87 7.87
N LYS A 62 -16.28 -32.78 8.63
CA LYS A 62 -17.31 -31.72 8.79
C LYS A 62 -16.98 -30.49 7.95
N CYS A 63 -17.98 -29.86 7.32
CA CYS A 63 -17.74 -28.62 6.60
C CYS A 63 -17.47 -27.48 7.57
N ARG A 64 -16.37 -26.75 7.34
CA ARG A 64 -15.99 -25.55 8.11
C ARG A 64 -17.10 -24.50 8.19
N PHE A 65 -17.90 -24.37 7.13
CA PHE A 65 -18.95 -23.36 7.02
C PHE A 65 -20.27 -23.76 7.69
N GLY A 66 -20.31 -24.93 8.34
CA GLY A 66 -21.48 -25.41 9.05
C GLY A 66 -22.62 -25.86 8.13
N TYR A 67 -22.31 -26.30 6.91
CA TYR A 67 -23.23 -27.05 6.05
C TYR A 67 -23.19 -28.54 6.41
N PRO A 68 -24.35 -29.23 6.39
CA PRO A 68 -25.69 -28.72 6.08
C PRO A 68 -26.19 -27.81 7.21
N ARG A 69 -26.96 -26.76 6.87
CA ARG A 69 -27.54 -25.86 7.88
C ARG A 69 -28.74 -26.54 8.55
N PRO A 70 -29.04 -26.26 9.84
CA PRO A 70 -30.18 -26.85 10.53
C PRO A 70 -31.50 -26.46 9.85
N PRO A 71 -32.36 -27.43 9.46
CA PRO A 71 -33.71 -27.13 9.02
C PRO A 71 -34.56 -26.60 10.19
N SER A 72 -35.46 -25.67 9.92
CA SER A 72 -36.37 -25.12 10.91
C SER A 72 -37.65 -24.62 10.24
N ASP A 73 -38.81 -24.85 10.84
CA ASP A 73 -40.10 -24.37 10.32
C ASP A 73 -40.36 -22.88 10.62
N ARG A 74 -39.55 -22.27 11.49
CA ARG A 74 -39.57 -20.84 11.84
C ARG A 74 -38.17 -20.32 12.12
N THR A 75 -37.98 -19.02 12.03
CA THR A 75 -36.72 -18.40 12.46
C THR A 75 -36.60 -18.43 13.99
N VAL A 76 -35.50 -18.98 14.49
CA VAL A 76 -35.23 -19.18 15.92
C VAL A 76 -34.09 -18.27 16.36
N ILE A 77 -34.31 -17.50 17.42
CA ILE A 77 -33.31 -16.61 18.00
C ILE A 77 -32.53 -17.35 19.09
N CYS A 78 -31.21 -17.40 18.96
CA CYS A 78 -30.31 -17.91 19.99
C CYS A 78 -29.84 -16.75 20.86
N ARG A 79 -30.36 -16.64 22.09
CA ARG A 79 -29.88 -15.68 23.10
C ARG A 79 -29.02 -16.36 24.16
N VAL A 80 -27.88 -15.75 24.46
CA VAL A 80 -26.97 -16.17 25.53
C VAL A 80 -27.10 -15.18 26.68
N ASN A 81 -27.37 -15.70 27.88
CA ASN A 81 -27.53 -14.85 29.07
C ASN A 81 -26.18 -14.22 29.47
N LYS A 82 -26.18 -12.91 29.76
CA LYS A 82 -25.02 -12.05 30.09
C LYS A 82 -24.26 -12.41 31.39
N LYS A 83 -24.42 -13.59 31.97
CA LYS A 83 -23.76 -13.99 33.22
C LYS A 83 -22.93 -15.24 33.02
N GLY A 84 -21.66 -15.10 32.62
CA GLY A 84 -20.49 -15.97 32.91
C GLY A 84 -20.61 -17.51 33.00
N GLU A 85 -21.76 -18.11 32.73
CA GLU A 85 -22.01 -19.54 32.79
C GLU A 85 -21.65 -20.13 31.44
N LYS A 86 -20.62 -20.98 31.42
CA LYS A 86 -20.32 -21.80 30.25
C LYS A 86 -21.52 -22.69 29.96
N ARG A 87 -22.31 -22.32 28.96
CA ARG A 87 -23.45 -23.10 28.48
C ARG A 87 -22.95 -24.44 27.95
N ASP A 88 -23.48 -25.54 28.47
CA ASP A 88 -23.18 -26.87 27.95
C ASP A 88 -23.86 -27.05 26.58
N THR A 89 -23.04 -27.07 25.52
CA THR A 89 -23.51 -27.22 24.13
C THR A 89 -23.42 -28.66 23.64
N SER A 90 -22.94 -29.61 24.45
CA SER A 90 -22.72 -31.00 24.04
C SER A 90 -24.01 -31.68 23.58
N LYS A 91 -25.02 -31.73 24.46
CA LYS A 91 -26.31 -32.37 24.19
C LYS A 91 -27.09 -31.72 23.04
N PRO A 92 -27.23 -30.38 22.93
CA PRO A 92 -27.78 -29.74 21.73
C PRO A 92 -27.07 -30.11 20.43
N LYS A 93 -25.73 -30.19 20.44
CA LYS A 93 -24.93 -30.55 19.26
C LYS A 93 -25.10 -32.03 18.86
N GLU A 94 -25.24 -32.93 19.82
CA GLU A 94 -25.54 -34.35 19.56
C GLU A 94 -26.88 -34.53 18.85
N LEU A 95 -27.93 -33.84 19.33
CA LEU A 95 -29.25 -33.86 18.69
C LEU A 95 -29.19 -33.31 17.25
N LEU A 96 -28.44 -32.23 17.04
CA LEU A 96 -28.25 -31.67 15.70
C LEU A 96 -27.51 -32.62 14.76
N HIS A 97 -26.44 -33.28 15.24
CA HIS A 97 -25.71 -34.26 14.43
C HIS A 97 -26.60 -35.42 14.00
N ALA A 98 -27.45 -35.95 14.89
CA ALA A 98 -28.36 -37.04 14.53
C ALA A 98 -29.36 -36.63 13.42
N VAL A 99 -29.83 -35.38 13.43
CA VAL A 99 -30.66 -34.84 12.34
C VAL A 99 -29.85 -34.68 11.06
N PHE A 100 -28.62 -34.18 11.13
CA PHE A 100 -27.75 -34.03 9.96
C PHE A 100 -27.36 -35.37 9.33
N ASP A 101 -27.05 -36.38 10.14
CA ASP A 101 -26.76 -37.74 9.66
C ASP A 101 -27.98 -38.32 8.93
N THR A 102 -29.19 -38.09 9.45
CA THR A 102 -30.45 -38.50 8.79
C THR A 102 -30.66 -37.82 7.44
N ILE A 103 -30.35 -36.52 7.34
CA ILE A 103 -30.42 -35.73 6.10
C ILE A 103 -29.39 -36.17 5.06
N MET A 104 -28.23 -36.67 5.51
CA MET A 104 -27.13 -37.09 4.64
C MET A 104 -27.29 -38.53 4.12
N ASP A 105 -27.83 -39.41 4.96
CA ASP A 105 -27.96 -40.84 4.66
C ASP A 105 -29.23 -41.16 3.86
N GLN A 106 -30.21 -40.26 3.81
CA GLN A 106 -31.50 -40.45 3.13
C GLN A 106 -31.79 -39.29 2.17
N ASP A 107 -32.50 -39.59 1.07
CA ASP A 107 -33.00 -38.53 0.17
C ASP A 107 -34.19 -37.84 0.83
N VAL A 108 -33.90 -36.74 1.52
CA VAL A 108 -34.88 -35.98 2.34
C VAL A 108 -35.41 -34.74 1.63
N ALA A 109 -35.16 -34.58 0.32
CA ALA A 109 -35.55 -33.39 -0.45
C ALA A 109 -37.05 -33.11 -0.41
N ASP A 110 -37.89 -34.16 -0.33
CA ASP A 110 -39.35 -34.02 -0.33
C ASP A 110 -39.99 -34.17 1.07
N LEU A 111 -39.18 -34.28 2.13
CA LEU A 111 -39.68 -34.50 3.49
C LEU A 111 -39.85 -33.18 4.27
N THR A 112 -40.89 -33.14 5.11
CA THR A 112 -41.10 -32.06 6.07
C THR A 112 -40.17 -32.21 7.29
N LEU A 113 -39.92 -31.12 8.03
CA LEU A 113 -39.12 -31.16 9.26
C LEU A 113 -39.65 -32.22 10.25
N LYS A 114 -40.97 -32.36 10.39
CA LYS A 114 -41.58 -33.34 11.31
C LYS A 114 -41.28 -34.79 10.92
N GLU A 115 -41.25 -35.08 9.63
CA GLU A 115 -40.93 -36.41 9.11
C GLU A 115 -39.44 -36.73 9.30
N VAL A 116 -38.56 -35.76 9.03
CA VAL A 116 -37.11 -35.88 9.29
C VAL A 116 -36.83 -36.13 10.77
N LEU A 117 -37.50 -35.40 11.68
CA LEU A 117 -37.34 -35.62 13.13
C LEU A 117 -37.89 -36.97 13.60
N THR A 118 -38.95 -37.48 12.96
CA THR A 118 -39.49 -38.81 13.23
C THR A 118 -38.49 -39.90 12.82
N LEU A 119 -37.83 -39.74 11.67
CA LEU A 119 -36.78 -40.64 11.18
C LEU A 119 -35.54 -40.60 12.08
N ALA A 120 -35.16 -39.42 12.57
CA ALA A 120 -34.05 -39.23 13.50
C ALA A 120 -34.37 -39.68 14.94
N ASN A 121 -35.64 -40.03 15.22
CA ASN A 121 -36.14 -40.39 16.56
C ASN A 121 -35.93 -39.28 17.62
N ILE A 122 -36.18 -38.02 17.24
CA ILE A 122 -36.00 -36.84 18.10
C ILE A 122 -37.34 -36.10 18.28
N PRO A 123 -37.78 -35.85 19.53
CA PRO A 123 -38.96 -35.03 19.79
C PRO A 123 -38.80 -33.58 19.28
N TYR A 124 -39.88 -33.00 18.76
CA TYR A 124 -39.87 -31.64 18.22
C TYR A 124 -39.39 -30.59 19.24
N ASP A 125 -39.87 -30.66 20.48
CA ASP A 125 -39.49 -29.69 21.53
C ASP A 125 -38.01 -29.78 21.90
N ASP A 126 -37.45 -31.00 21.92
CA ASP A 126 -36.03 -31.23 22.16
C ASP A 126 -35.16 -30.66 21.02
N TYR A 127 -35.64 -30.74 19.78
CA TYR A 127 -34.98 -30.16 18.62
C TYR A 127 -35.02 -28.63 18.63
N ILE A 128 -36.17 -28.02 18.91
CA ILE A 128 -36.27 -26.55 19.05
C ILE A 128 -35.39 -26.06 20.20
N TYR A 129 -35.36 -26.78 21.33
CA TYR A 129 -34.45 -26.49 22.42
C TYR A 129 -32.99 -26.56 21.95
N ALA A 130 -32.62 -27.57 21.15
CA ALA A 130 -31.29 -27.69 20.58
C ALA A 130 -30.95 -26.49 19.68
N LEU A 131 -31.87 -26.05 18.81
CA LEU A 131 -31.69 -24.86 17.95
C LEU A 131 -31.47 -23.57 18.74
N GLN A 132 -32.10 -23.41 19.90
CA GLN A 132 -31.91 -22.24 20.76
C GLN A 132 -30.58 -22.25 21.51
N HIS A 133 -29.98 -23.43 21.75
CA HIS A 133 -28.90 -23.61 22.71
C HIS A 133 -27.59 -24.17 22.14
N PHE A 134 -27.53 -24.57 20.87
CA PHE A 134 -26.31 -25.14 20.28
C PHE A 134 -25.19 -24.13 20.05
N LYS A 135 -25.53 -22.83 19.90
CA LYS A 135 -24.55 -21.74 19.76
C LYS A 135 -24.06 -21.26 21.14
N SER A 136 -22.76 -21.01 21.23
CA SER A 136 -22.10 -20.40 22.40
C SER A 136 -22.31 -18.88 22.49
N THR A 137 -22.72 -18.26 21.39
CA THR A 137 -22.91 -16.81 21.20
C THR A 137 -24.33 -16.49 20.74
N ASN A 138 -24.71 -15.21 20.78
CA ASN A 138 -25.97 -14.74 20.20
C ASN A 138 -26.00 -15.03 18.69
N GLY A 139 -27.15 -15.42 18.16
CA GLY A 139 -27.27 -15.74 16.75
C GLY A 139 -28.69 -15.97 16.28
N VAL A 140 -28.84 -16.14 14.97
CA VAL A 140 -30.11 -16.48 14.33
C VAL A 140 -29.98 -17.83 13.64
N VAL A 141 -31.04 -18.64 13.70
CA VAL A 141 -31.27 -19.80 12.84
C VAL A 141 -32.44 -19.44 11.95
N HIS A 142 -32.23 -19.42 10.64
CA HIS A 142 -33.27 -19.05 9.68
C HIS A 142 -34.27 -20.18 9.48
N LYS A 143 -35.53 -19.81 9.24
CA LYS A 143 -36.54 -20.72 8.71
C LYS A 143 -36.03 -21.35 7.41
N ARG A 144 -35.95 -22.68 7.37
CA ARG A 144 -35.33 -23.43 6.28
C ARG A 144 -35.94 -24.82 6.15
N GLU A 145 -36.35 -25.17 4.94
CA GLU A 145 -36.85 -26.51 4.64
C GLU A 145 -35.69 -27.52 4.48
N PRO A 146 -35.92 -28.84 4.69
CA PRO A 146 -34.89 -29.86 4.52
C PRO A 146 -34.22 -29.86 3.14
N LYS A 147 -34.92 -29.49 2.06
CA LYS A 147 -34.34 -29.34 0.71
C LYS A 147 -33.33 -28.19 0.58
N ASP A 148 -33.47 -27.16 1.42
CA ASP A 148 -32.72 -25.91 1.34
C ASP A 148 -31.52 -25.85 2.30
N VAL A 149 -31.18 -26.96 2.96
CA VAL A 149 -30.05 -27.06 3.92
C VAL A 149 -28.69 -26.69 3.34
N TYR A 150 -28.58 -26.61 2.01
CA TYR A 150 -27.39 -26.18 1.27
C TYR A 150 -27.46 -24.79 0.64
N ILE A 151 -28.58 -24.08 0.75
CA ILE A 151 -28.73 -22.73 0.18
C ILE A 151 -28.16 -21.68 1.15
N ASN A 152 -27.43 -20.70 0.66
CA ASN A 152 -26.90 -19.61 1.49
C ASN A 152 -27.98 -18.56 1.82
N ASN A 153 -27.71 -17.69 2.79
CA ASN A 153 -28.64 -16.62 3.16
C ASN A 153 -28.53 -15.46 2.16
N TYR A 154 -29.62 -15.08 1.51
CA TYR A 154 -29.62 -14.05 0.48
C TYR A 154 -30.84 -13.12 0.61
N ASN A 155 -30.73 -11.91 0.07
CA ASN A 155 -31.90 -11.07 -0.19
C ASN A 155 -32.24 -11.16 -1.68
N PRO A 156 -33.49 -11.48 -2.07
CA PRO A 156 -33.85 -11.66 -3.47
C PRO A 156 -33.56 -10.46 -4.36
N ASN A 157 -33.78 -9.24 -3.86
CA ASN A 157 -33.57 -8.02 -4.62
C ASN A 157 -32.08 -7.70 -4.77
N ILE A 158 -31.31 -7.89 -3.69
CA ILE A 158 -29.85 -7.70 -3.74
C ILE A 158 -29.21 -8.73 -4.65
N LEU A 159 -29.63 -10.00 -4.61
CA LEU A 159 -29.08 -11.03 -5.47
C LEU A 159 -29.32 -10.74 -6.95
N ARG A 160 -30.53 -10.29 -7.33
CA ARG A 160 -30.82 -9.88 -8.71
C ARG A 160 -29.97 -8.69 -9.16
N ALA A 161 -29.76 -7.70 -8.28
CA ALA A 161 -28.96 -6.52 -8.60
C ALA A 161 -27.46 -6.82 -8.66
N TRP A 162 -26.95 -7.67 -7.77
CA TRP A 162 -25.53 -7.93 -7.59
C TRP A 162 -25.01 -9.09 -8.46
N GLN A 163 -25.87 -10.08 -8.74
CA GLN A 163 -25.57 -11.27 -9.56
C GLN A 163 -24.27 -12.00 -9.15
N ALA A 164 -23.98 -12.03 -7.85
CA ALA A 164 -22.90 -12.83 -7.29
C ALA A 164 -23.34 -13.49 -5.96
N ASN A 165 -22.56 -14.45 -5.48
CA ASN A 165 -22.79 -15.08 -4.17
C ASN A 165 -22.90 -14.00 -3.05
N ILE A 166 -23.86 -14.17 -2.14
CA ILE A 166 -24.08 -13.27 -1.00
C ILE A 166 -24.41 -14.11 0.25
N ASP A 167 -23.93 -13.66 1.41
CA ASP A 167 -24.28 -14.24 2.72
C ASP A 167 -24.78 -13.09 3.61
N LEU A 168 -26.09 -12.83 3.56
CA LEU A 168 -26.71 -11.74 4.31
C LEU A 168 -27.10 -12.22 5.70
N GLN A 169 -26.70 -11.48 6.73
CA GLN A 169 -26.93 -11.86 8.12
C GLN A 169 -27.36 -10.69 9.00
N TYR A 170 -28.16 -11.02 10.01
CA TYR A 170 -28.57 -10.07 11.04
C TYR A 170 -27.46 -9.87 12.08
N VAL A 171 -27.15 -8.61 12.40
CA VAL A 171 -26.12 -8.28 13.38
C VAL A 171 -26.70 -8.43 14.79
N CYS A 172 -26.36 -9.54 15.46
CA CYS A 172 -26.80 -9.80 16.84
C CYS A 172 -25.92 -9.12 17.91
N ASP A 173 -24.70 -8.72 17.54
CA ASP A 173 -23.72 -8.14 18.45
C ASP A 173 -22.96 -7.01 17.74
N PRO A 174 -23.05 -5.75 18.23
CA PRO A 174 -22.29 -4.63 17.71
C PRO A 174 -20.78 -4.89 17.67
N TYR A 175 -20.24 -5.63 18.66
CA TYR A 175 -18.83 -5.98 18.70
C TYR A 175 -18.43 -6.82 17.49
N ALA A 176 -19.23 -7.85 17.21
CA ALA A 176 -18.95 -8.77 16.13
C ALA A 176 -19.02 -8.07 14.74
N CYS A 177 -19.86 -7.04 14.59
CA CYS A 177 -19.86 -6.17 13.41
C CYS A 177 -18.61 -5.29 13.32
N VAL A 178 -18.16 -4.68 14.43
CA VAL A 178 -16.93 -3.87 14.45
C VAL A 178 -15.72 -4.72 14.10
N MET A 179 -15.64 -5.93 14.67
CA MET A 179 -14.59 -6.89 14.36
C MET A 179 -14.62 -7.33 12.91
N TYR A 180 -15.81 -7.60 12.36
CA TYR A 180 -15.95 -7.92 10.93
C TYR A 180 -15.39 -6.80 10.04
N ILE A 181 -15.76 -5.54 10.29
CA ILE A 181 -15.26 -4.38 9.53
C ILE A 181 -13.74 -4.27 9.69
N ALA A 182 -13.24 -4.34 10.93
CA ALA A 182 -11.81 -4.21 11.22
C ALA A 182 -10.99 -5.29 10.51
N SER A 183 -11.38 -6.56 10.63
CA SER A 183 -10.73 -7.69 9.97
C SER A 183 -10.75 -7.59 8.44
N TYR A 184 -11.82 -7.02 7.87
CA TYR A 184 -11.91 -6.81 6.43
C TYR A 184 -10.95 -5.72 5.94
N ILE A 185 -10.85 -4.61 6.68
CA ILE A 185 -9.92 -3.50 6.38
C ILE A 185 -8.47 -3.95 6.56
N THR A 186 -8.19 -4.76 7.59
CA THR A 186 -6.85 -5.26 7.90
C THR A 186 -6.54 -6.61 7.25
N LYS A 187 -7.34 -7.06 6.26
CA LYS A 187 -7.21 -8.37 5.60
C LYS A 187 -5.79 -8.61 5.07
N SER A 188 -5.18 -7.61 4.46
CA SER A 188 -3.80 -7.65 3.94
C SER A 188 -2.73 -7.31 4.99
N GLU A 189 -3.14 -6.90 6.20
CA GLU A 189 -2.25 -6.38 7.24
C GLU A 189 -2.05 -7.37 8.40
N HIS A 190 -2.82 -8.46 8.48
CA HIS A 190 -2.69 -9.44 9.56
C HIS A 190 -1.32 -10.15 9.53
N GLU A 191 -0.93 -10.71 8.37
CA GLU A 191 0.38 -11.34 8.18
C GLU A 191 1.52 -10.33 8.36
N LEU A 192 1.29 -9.09 7.92
CA LEU A 192 2.22 -7.99 8.16
C LEU A 192 2.38 -7.69 9.65
N GLY A 193 1.30 -7.71 10.42
CA GLY A 193 1.31 -7.47 11.87
C GLY A 193 2.16 -8.49 12.63
N GLU A 194 2.04 -9.77 12.29
CA GLU A 194 2.88 -10.84 12.87
C GLU A 194 4.35 -10.68 12.47
N LEU A 195 4.62 -10.37 11.20
CA LEU A 195 5.97 -10.09 10.71
C LEU A 195 6.60 -8.86 11.37
N LEU A 196 5.83 -7.80 11.60
CA LEU A 196 6.30 -6.59 12.30
C LEU A 196 6.52 -6.84 13.78
N THR A 197 5.64 -7.62 14.43
CA THR A 197 5.80 -8.00 15.84
C THR A 197 7.07 -8.84 16.02
N THR A 198 7.31 -9.78 15.10
CA THR A 198 8.52 -10.59 15.08
C THR A 198 9.76 -9.75 14.80
N ALA A 199 9.70 -8.85 13.81
CA ALA A 199 10.80 -7.91 13.52
C ALA A 199 11.09 -6.96 14.69
N SER A 200 10.06 -6.54 15.42
CA SER A 200 10.17 -5.69 16.61
C SER A 200 10.82 -6.44 17.78
N LYS A 201 10.38 -7.68 18.06
CA LYS A 201 11.00 -8.57 19.06
C LYS A 201 12.47 -8.84 18.74
N GLN A 202 12.79 -9.12 17.47
CA GLN A 202 14.17 -9.31 16.99
C GLN A 202 15.00 -8.02 16.97
N ALA A 203 14.40 -6.86 17.19
CA ALA A 203 15.05 -5.56 17.17
C ALA A 203 15.04 -4.88 18.55
N ALA A 204 14.53 -5.56 19.59
CA ALA A 204 14.36 -5.01 20.92
C ALA A 204 15.69 -4.60 21.58
N ASP A 205 16.78 -5.31 21.27
CA ASP A 205 18.11 -5.03 21.81
C ASP A 205 18.88 -3.95 21.01
N MET A 206 18.29 -3.41 19.96
CA MET A 206 18.92 -2.41 19.07
C MET A 206 18.59 -0.97 19.53
N GLY A 207 19.45 -0.01 19.19
CA GLY A 207 19.12 1.40 19.37
C GLY A 207 17.86 1.84 18.59
N LEU A 208 17.09 2.79 19.13
CA LEU A 208 15.76 3.21 18.64
C LEU A 208 15.68 3.45 17.12
N ARG A 209 16.70 4.11 16.55
CA ARG A 209 16.78 4.39 15.11
C ARG A 209 16.94 3.11 14.28
N SER A 210 17.75 2.17 14.76
CA SER A 210 17.99 0.89 14.11
C SER A 210 16.78 -0.04 14.22
N GLN A 211 16.08 0.01 15.36
CA GLN A 211 14.81 -0.68 15.57
C GLN A 211 13.75 -0.20 14.56
N LEU A 212 13.54 1.11 14.47
CA LEU A 212 12.64 1.73 13.47
C LEU A 212 12.99 1.35 12.04
N ASN A 213 14.27 1.36 11.67
CA ASN A 213 14.71 0.97 10.33
C ASN A 213 14.45 -0.51 10.03
N LYS A 214 14.66 -1.42 11.00
CA LYS A 214 14.45 -2.86 10.82
C LYS A 214 12.95 -3.18 10.65
N VAL A 215 12.11 -2.58 11.50
CA VAL A 215 10.64 -2.68 11.39
C VAL A 215 10.15 -2.07 10.08
N GLY A 216 10.60 -0.86 9.73
CA GLY A 216 10.21 -0.17 8.50
C GLY A 216 10.68 -0.89 7.22
N SER A 217 11.87 -1.49 7.23
CA SER A 217 12.35 -2.29 6.09
C SER A 217 11.53 -3.56 5.90
N LYS A 218 11.15 -4.23 7.01
CA LYS A 218 10.29 -5.41 6.93
C LYS A 218 8.90 -5.00 6.41
N PHE A 219 8.33 -3.91 6.95
CA PHE A 219 7.08 -3.33 6.45
C PHE A 219 7.09 -3.10 4.94
N LEU A 220 8.12 -2.44 4.41
CA LEU A 220 8.19 -2.09 2.98
C LEU A 220 8.42 -3.28 2.06
N SER A 221 9.12 -4.32 2.53
CA SER A 221 9.43 -5.51 1.72
C SER A 221 8.30 -6.53 1.70
N SER A 222 7.50 -6.61 2.77
CA SER A 222 6.41 -7.59 2.88
C SER A 222 5.01 -6.99 2.75
N ARG A 223 4.86 -5.66 2.62
CA ARG A 223 3.54 -5.06 2.40
C ARG A 223 3.16 -5.15 0.93
N GLU A 224 2.18 -5.99 0.66
CA GLU A 224 1.48 -6.00 -0.61
C GLU A 224 0.59 -4.75 -0.74
N VAL A 225 0.54 -4.19 -1.94
CA VAL A 225 -0.28 -3.01 -2.25
C VAL A 225 -1.04 -3.30 -3.54
N SER A 226 -2.36 -3.17 -3.52
CA SER A 226 -3.17 -3.36 -4.72
C SER A 226 -2.83 -2.32 -5.80
N ALA A 227 -3.06 -2.66 -7.07
CA ALA A 227 -2.82 -1.72 -8.17
C ALA A 227 -3.60 -0.41 -8.00
N GLN A 228 -4.81 -0.49 -7.42
CA GLN A 228 -5.66 0.65 -7.12
C GLN A 228 -5.06 1.54 -6.02
N GLU A 229 -4.61 0.94 -4.90
CA GLU A 229 -3.95 1.70 -3.84
C GLU A 229 -2.65 2.33 -4.34
N ALA A 230 -1.87 1.60 -5.15
CA ALA A 230 -0.65 2.12 -5.75
C ALA A 230 -0.94 3.31 -6.69
N ALA A 231 -1.98 3.23 -7.53
CA ALA A 231 -2.39 4.32 -8.40
C ALA A 231 -2.80 5.56 -7.59
N TYR A 232 -3.61 5.39 -6.54
CA TYR A 232 -4.00 6.49 -5.66
C TYR A 232 -2.79 7.14 -4.99
N ARG A 233 -1.84 6.34 -4.50
CA ARG A 233 -0.60 6.85 -3.88
C ARG A 233 0.28 7.59 -4.90
N ILE A 234 0.47 7.06 -6.09
CA ILE A 234 1.31 7.68 -7.14
C ILE A 234 0.72 9.01 -7.60
N LEU A 235 -0.61 9.07 -7.74
CA LEU A 235 -1.33 10.28 -8.14
C LEU A 235 -1.60 11.23 -6.98
N SER A 236 -1.12 10.92 -5.77
CA SER A 236 -1.38 11.68 -4.53
C SER A 236 -2.87 11.90 -4.25
N LEU A 237 -3.72 10.95 -4.64
CA LEU A 237 -5.15 10.97 -4.36
C LEU A 237 -5.42 10.54 -2.91
N PRO A 238 -6.45 11.11 -2.26
CA PRO A 238 -6.81 10.76 -0.89
C PRO A 238 -7.30 9.31 -0.83
N LEU A 239 -6.56 8.46 -0.11
CA LEU A 239 -6.90 7.03 0.11
C LEU A 239 -8.18 6.82 0.94
N LYS A 240 -8.57 7.84 1.70
CA LYS A 240 -9.82 7.83 2.48
C LYS A 240 -10.47 9.20 2.41
N LYS A 241 -11.79 9.20 2.38
CA LYS A 241 -12.62 10.37 2.65
C LYS A 241 -13.53 10.00 3.81
N SER A 242 -13.74 10.94 4.73
CA SER A 242 -14.62 10.74 5.88
C SER A 242 -15.52 11.95 6.01
N THR A 243 -16.82 11.70 6.15
CA THR A 243 -17.81 12.74 6.44
C THR A 243 -17.58 13.39 7.80
N ARG A 244 -16.82 12.72 8.69
CA ARG A 244 -16.48 13.24 10.02
C ARG A 244 -14.98 13.24 10.24
N GLN A 245 -14.45 14.37 10.71
CA GLN A 245 -13.05 14.46 11.13
C GLN A 245 -12.86 13.74 12.47
N VAL A 246 -11.76 13.00 12.61
CA VAL A 246 -11.33 12.39 13.87
C VAL A 246 -10.19 13.22 14.45
N LEU A 247 -10.34 13.71 15.67
CA LEU A 247 -9.36 14.55 16.35
C LEU A 247 -8.82 13.83 17.59
N TYR A 248 -7.50 13.74 17.70
CA TYR A 248 -6.87 13.24 18.91
C TYR A 248 -6.73 14.37 19.95
N VAL A 249 -7.28 14.20 21.14
CA VAL A 249 -7.19 15.16 22.24
C VAL A 249 -6.20 14.64 23.27
N PRO A 250 -5.06 15.33 23.49
CA PRO A 250 -4.05 14.88 24.43
C PRO A 250 -4.48 15.20 25.87
N THR A 251 -4.85 14.16 26.62
CA THR A 251 -5.34 14.26 28.00
C THR A 251 -4.31 13.82 29.04
N GLU A 252 -3.06 13.64 28.62
CA GLU A 252 -1.93 13.38 29.51
C GLU A 252 -1.73 14.56 30.48
N LEU A 253 -1.09 14.27 31.61
CA LEU A 253 -0.59 15.29 32.53
C LEU A 253 0.28 16.28 31.77
N ARG A 254 0.25 17.54 32.19
CA ARG A 254 0.88 18.66 31.49
C ARG A 254 2.36 18.43 31.14
N GLU A 255 3.09 17.70 31.99
CA GLU A 255 4.51 17.36 31.87
C GLU A 255 4.78 16.22 30.87
N GLU A 256 3.84 15.28 30.74
CA GLU A 256 3.95 14.12 29.84
C GLU A 256 3.34 14.40 28.45
N ARG A 257 2.58 15.49 28.32
CA ARG A 257 1.80 15.82 27.13
C ARG A 257 2.70 16.09 25.92
N VAL A 258 2.47 15.33 24.86
CA VAL A 258 3.15 15.54 23.57
C VAL A 258 2.73 16.87 22.95
N ARG A 259 3.70 17.73 22.65
CA ARG A 259 3.48 19.04 22.02
C ARG A 259 4.42 19.23 20.84
N MET A 260 3.96 20.00 19.85
CA MET A 260 4.82 20.39 18.74
C MET A 260 5.67 21.58 19.14
N LEU A 261 6.95 21.56 18.75
CA LEU A 261 7.84 22.70 18.89
C LEU A 261 7.44 23.81 17.91
N LYS A 262 7.74 25.06 18.26
CA LYS A 262 7.64 26.17 17.32
C LYS A 262 8.61 25.93 16.14
N PRO A 263 8.28 26.42 14.93
CA PRO A 263 9.18 26.39 13.78
C PRO A 263 10.60 26.88 14.10
N MET A 264 11.62 26.25 13.50
CA MET A 264 13.04 26.52 13.80
C MET A 264 13.43 27.99 13.63
N ASN A 265 12.84 28.69 12.66
CA ASN A 265 13.05 30.12 12.45
C ASN A 265 12.53 30.98 13.62
N ILE A 266 11.50 30.54 14.33
CA ILE A 266 11.00 31.24 15.53
C ILE A 266 11.89 30.89 16.72
N LEU A 267 12.24 29.61 16.89
CA LEU A 267 13.10 29.15 17.98
C LEU A 267 14.48 29.83 17.99
N GLN A 268 15.06 30.10 16.81
CA GLN A 268 16.35 30.81 16.68
C GLN A 268 16.31 32.29 17.08
N HIS A 269 15.12 32.86 17.23
CA HIS A 269 14.90 34.26 17.62
C HIS A 269 14.28 34.40 19.02
N LEU A 270 14.08 33.28 19.73
CA LEU A 270 13.74 33.30 21.15
C LEU A 270 15.01 33.57 21.97
N ASP A 271 14.84 34.25 23.09
CA ASP A 271 15.93 34.40 24.06
C ASP A 271 16.24 33.03 24.70
N ASP A 272 17.49 32.81 25.12
CA ASP A 272 17.94 31.51 25.66
C ASP A 272 17.18 31.08 26.94
N GLU A 273 16.52 32.03 27.63
CA GLU A 273 15.73 31.83 28.86
C GLU A 273 14.22 31.70 28.58
N ASP A 274 13.78 31.74 27.31
CA ASP A 274 12.37 31.76 26.95
C ASP A 274 11.77 30.33 26.95
N GLU A 275 10.96 30.01 27.95
CA GLU A 275 10.37 28.66 28.12
C GLU A 275 9.22 28.36 27.15
N ASP A 276 8.72 29.36 26.40
CA ASP A 276 7.63 29.21 25.43
C ASP A 276 8.13 28.68 24.08
N ILE A 277 8.64 27.46 24.08
CA ILE A 277 9.19 26.78 22.89
C ILE A 277 8.15 25.94 22.13
N TYR A 278 6.93 25.82 22.66
CA TYR A 278 5.89 24.93 22.13
C TYR A 278 4.79 25.70 21.38
N MET A 279 4.23 25.05 20.36
CA MET A 279 3.02 25.52 19.69
C MET A 279 1.81 25.27 20.57
N GLU A 280 0.95 26.28 20.71
CA GLU A 280 -0.32 26.15 21.43
C GLU A 280 -1.28 25.24 20.66
N GLY A 281 -1.75 24.19 21.32
CA GLY A 281 -2.72 23.25 20.80
C GLY A 281 -4.17 23.60 21.13
N MET A 282 -5.08 22.65 20.84
CA MET A 282 -6.51 22.79 21.12
C MET A 282 -6.83 22.89 22.61
N VAL A 283 -6.09 22.16 23.44
CA VAL A 283 -6.22 22.17 24.90
C VAL A 283 -5.79 23.51 25.49
N ASP A 284 -4.68 24.08 25.00
CA ASP A 284 -4.13 25.34 25.52
C ASP A 284 -5.04 26.55 25.20
N ARG A 285 -5.82 26.44 24.13
CA ARG A 285 -6.73 27.51 23.66
C ARG A 285 -8.12 27.45 24.28
N TYR A 286 -8.57 26.27 24.72
CA TYR A 286 -9.88 26.09 25.34
C TYR A 286 -10.14 27.01 26.57
N PRO A 287 -9.15 27.27 27.45
CA PRO A 287 -9.22 28.30 28.49
C PRO A 287 -9.60 29.70 28.04
N TYR A 288 -9.44 30.02 26.76
CA TYR A 288 -9.67 31.36 26.19
C TYR A 288 -10.94 31.43 25.35
N ARG A 289 -11.83 30.45 25.46
CA ARG A 289 -13.16 30.46 24.80
C ARG A 289 -13.99 31.70 25.17
N PRO A 290 -14.95 32.14 24.34
CA PRO A 290 -15.83 33.28 24.64
C PRO A 290 -16.59 33.11 25.97
N LYS A 291 -17.03 34.21 26.59
CA LYS A 291 -17.73 34.14 27.89
C LYS A 291 -19.10 33.46 27.78
N GLU A 292 -19.68 33.51 26.59
CA GLU A 292 -20.93 32.86 26.22
C GLU A 292 -20.82 31.32 26.27
N SER A 293 -19.60 30.78 26.21
CA SER A 293 -19.30 29.35 26.21
C SER A 293 -18.73 28.85 27.54
N GLU A 294 -18.99 29.52 28.67
CA GLU A 294 -18.38 29.18 29.97
C GLU A 294 -18.67 27.75 30.41
N ASN A 295 -19.90 27.26 30.19
CA ASN A 295 -20.37 25.95 30.63
C ASN A 295 -20.06 24.80 29.65
N VAL A 296 -19.35 25.08 28.56
CA VAL A 296 -18.99 24.08 27.55
C VAL A 296 -17.75 23.31 28.02
N CYS A 297 -17.82 21.97 28.07
CA CYS A 297 -16.67 21.13 28.40
C CYS A 297 -15.68 21.06 27.23
N LEU A 298 -14.47 20.55 27.49
CA LEU A 298 -13.41 20.44 26.47
C LEU A 298 -13.87 19.61 25.27
N SER A 299 -14.57 18.50 25.53
CA SER A 299 -15.05 17.60 24.48
C SER A 299 -16.09 18.28 23.58
N ASP A 300 -17.08 18.96 24.15
CA ASP A 300 -18.07 19.72 23.37
C ASP A 300 -17.40 20.83 22.57
N PHE A 301 -16.43 21.54 23.15
CA PHE A 301 -15.71 22.62 22.48
C PHE A 301 -14.94 22.13 21.26
N ILE A 302 -14.15 21.05 21.40
CA ILE A 302 -13.32 20.50 20.31
C ILE A 302 -14.19 19.82 19.24
N SER A 303 -15.23 19.09 19.66
CA SER A 303 -16.09 18.36 18.73
C SER A 303 -16.91 19.30 17.84
N SER A 304 -17.41 20.40 18.40
CA SER A 304 -18.29 21.33 17.67
C SER A 304 -17.58 22.49 16.96
N ASN A 305 -16.32 22.79 17.31
CA ASN A 305 -15.60 23.94 16.76
C ASN A 305 -14.32 23.55 16.00
N ARG A 306 -13.97 24.36 15.00
CA ARG A 306 -12.69 24.33 14.29
C ARG A 306 -11.85 25.51 14.76
N LEU A 307 -10.60 25.26 15.10
CA LEU A 307 -9.64 26.25 15.57
C LEU A 307 -8.84 26.84 14.41
N HIS A 308 -8.66 28.15 14.41
CA HIS A 308 -7.90 28.88 13.40
C HIS A 308 -6.86 29.79 14.06
N TYR A 309 -5.62 29.78 13.57
CA TYR A 309 -4.57 30.69 14.05
C TYR A 309 -4.80 32.13 13.57
N LYS A 310 -5.34 32.29 12.36
CA LYS A 310 -5.67 33.58 11.74
C LYS A 310 -7.17 33.65 11.45
N LYS A 311 -7.69 34.86 11.24
CA LYS A 311 -9.10 35.02 10.86
C LYS A 311 -9.30 34.37 9.47
N PRO A 312 -10.23 33.42 9.30
CA PRO A 312 -10.52 32.86 7.99
C PRO A 312 -10.97 33.97 7.05
N LYS A 313 -10.39 34.07 5.85
CA LYS A 313 -10.89 34.95 4.80
C LYS A 313 -12.16 34.32 4.23
N GLY A 314 -13.22 35.11 4.06
CA GLY A 314 -14.56 34.65 3.65
C GLY A 314 -14.67 34.14 2.21
N THR A 315 -13.56 33.93 1.51
CA THR A 315 -13.48 33.39 0.14
C THR A 315 -12.19 32.61 0.03
N VAL A 316 -12.32 31.38 -0.46
CA VAL A 316 -11.29 30.35 -0.61
C VAL A 316 -10.10 30.87 -1.41
N ASP A 317 -8.91 30.74 -0.82
CA ASP A 317 -7.58 30.55 -1.44
C ASP A 317 -6.54 30.69 -0.32
N SER A 318 -6.59 29.79 0.66
CA SER A 318 -5.42 29.55 1.49
C SER A 318 -4.95 28.14 1.22
N ASP A 319 -3.66 28.00 0.95
CA ASP A 319 -2.93 26.74 0.77
C ASP A 319 -3.08 25.76 1.96
N ASP A 320 -3.75 26.17 3.03
CA ASP A 320 -4.29 25.33 4.10
C ASP A 320 -5.55 24.57 3.65
N VAL A 321 -5.51 23.95 2.46
CA VAL A 321 -6.47 22.90 2.10
C VAL A 321 -6.27 21.81 3.14
N ASP A 322 -7.28 21.62 3.98
CA ASP A 322 -7.33 20.49 4.90
C ASP A 322 -7.11 19.24 4.04
N VAL A 323 -6.01 18.52 4.27
CA VAL A 323 -5.60 17.30 3.55
C VAL A 323 -6.71 16.22 3.59
N LEU A 324 -7.76 16.45 4.37
CA LEU A 324 -8.94 15.59 4.56
C LEU A 324 -10.19 16.02 3.76
N GLY A 325 -10.16 17.09 2.96
CA GLY A 325 -11.16 17.36 1.93
C GLY A 325 -12.58 17.68 2.43
N ASN A 326 -12.73 18.34 3.58
CA ASN A 326 -14.03 18.85 4.02
C ASN A 326 -14.23 20.30 3.57
N ASP A 327 -15.05 20.47 2.53
CA ASP A 327 -15.49 21.75 1.93
C ASP A 327 -16.53 22.51 2.80
N ASP A 328 -16.42 22.44 4.12
CA ASP A 328 -17.32 23.18 5.01
C ASP A 328 -16.91 24.66 5.03
N GLN A 329 -17.68 25.51 4.35
CA GLN A 329 -17.53 26.97 4.47
C GLN A 329 -17.72 27.39 5.94
N PRO A 330 -16.81 28.20 6.51
CA PRO A 330 -16.88 28.55 7.92
C PRO A 330 -18.15 29.37 8.21
N THR A 331 -19.04 28.82 9.05
CA THR A 331 -20.07 29.61 9.74
C THR A 331 -19.43 30.60 10.73
N THR A 332 -20.26 31.51 11.27
CA THR A 332 -19.91 32.59 12.23
C THR A 332 -18.59 32.37 12.97
N VAL A 333 -17.58 33.17 12.60
CA VAL A 333 -16.24 33.11 13.19
C VAL A 333 -16.23 33.93 14.48
N LEU A 334 -15.94 33.29 15.62
CA LEU A 334 -15.76 33.94 16.91
C LEU A 334 -14.27 34.08 17.23
N LYS A 335 -13.89 35.20 17.87
CA LYS A 335 -12.52 35.45 18.30
C LYS A 335 -12.32 34.88 19.71
N LEU A 336 -11.22 34.15 19.93
CA LEU A 336 -10.82 33.72 21.26
C LEU A 336 -10.26 34.91 22.07
N GLN A 337 -10.37 34.83 23.39
CA GLN A 337 -9.82 35.83 24.30
C GLN A 337 -8.28 35.87 24.18
N ASP A 338 -7.68 36.96 24.65
CA ASP A 338 -6.22 37.12 24.72
C ASP A 338 -5.49 36.90 23.38
N ASN A 339 -6.16 37.21 22.26
CA ASN A 339 -5.66 37.01 20.90
C ASN A 339 -5.22 35.57 20.58
N LYS A 340 -5.75 34.55 21.27
CA LYS A 340 -5.41 33.12 21.08
C LYS A 340 -6.00 32.47 19.82
N GLY A 341 -6.38 33.28 18.82
CA GLY A 341 -6.92 32.84 17.53
C GLY A 341 -8.43 32.99 17.39
N TYR A 342 -9.01 32.18 16.50
CA TYR A 342 -10.43 32.20 16.15
C TYR A 342 -11.03 30.79 16.16
N ILE A 343 -12.34 30.69 16.31
CA ILE A 343 -13.11 29.46 16.18
C ILE A 343 -14.24 29.63 15.19
N SER A 344 -14.57 28.57 14.44
CA SER A 344 -15.77 28.47 13.61
C SER A 344 -16.55 27.21 13.96
N LYS A 345 -17.87 27.26 13.90
CA LYS A 345 -18.70 26.09 14.19
C LYS A 345 -18.66 25.09 13.03
N ARG A 346 -18.57 23.81 13.35
CA ARG A 346 -18.60 22.71 12.36
C ARG A 346 -20.04 22.41 11.96
N VAL A 347 -20.24 22.00 10.70
CA VAL A 347 -21.55 21.48 10.24
C VAL A 347 -21.78 20.10 10.85
N THR A 348 -20.78 19.22 10.75
CA THR A 348 -20.76 17.91 11.40
C THR A 348 -19.75 17.88 12.55
N ASN A 349 -20.20 17.45 13.73
CA ASN A 349 -19.33 17.33 14.91
C ASN A 349 -18.18 16.33 14.67
N ALA A 350 -16.97 16.70 15.04
CA ALA A 350 -15.79 15.85 14.97
C ALA A 350 -15.87 14.71 16.01
N VAL A 351 -15.34 13.55 15.66
CA VAL A 351 -15.17 12.41 16.57
C VAL A 351 -13.89 12.64 17.37
N ILE A 352 -13.99 12.54 18.69
CA ILE A 352 -12.85 12.71 19.58
C ILE A 352 -12.23 11.35 19.89
N ARG A 353 -10.90 11.28 19.78
CA ARG A 353 -10.09 10.15 20.20
C ARG A 353 -9.16 10.61 21.33
N THR A 354 -9.05 9.81 22.37
CA THR A 354 -8.18 10.09 23.53
C THR A 354 -7.39 8.84 23.90
N HIS A 355 -6.39 9.01 24.77
CA HIS A 355 -5.77 7.85 25.41
C HIS A 355 -6.77 7.24 26.41
N ARG A 356 -6.91 5.90 26.39
CA ARG A 356 -7.77 5.17 27.32
C ARG A 356 -6.93 4.68 28.48
N TYR A 357 -7.17 5.22 29.68
CA TYR A 357 -6.53 4.79 30.91
C TYR A 357 -7.44 3.78 31.62
N SER A 358 -6.88 2.68 32.13
CA SER A 358 -7.61 1.75 32.98
C SER A 358 -7.80 2.35 34.37
N GLU A 359 -9.02 2.31 34.90
CA GLU A 359 -9.34 2.74 36.25
C GLU A 359 -8.58 1.92 37.32
N GLU A 360 -8.35 0.63 37.06
CA GLU A 360 -7.66 -0.28 37.97
C GLU A 360 -6.13 -0.10 37.93
N HIS A 361 -5.54 -0.02 36.74
CA HIS A 361 -4.08 0.01 36.58
C HIS A 361 -3.49 1.43 36.68
N GLN A 362 -4.25 2.46 36.27
CA GLN A 362 -3.79 3.85 36.18
C GLN A 362 -4.87 4.84 36.68
N PRO A 363 -5.31 4.73 37.94
CA PRO A 363 -6.45 5.48 38.47
C PRO A 363 -6.27 7.00 38.37
N GLU A 364 -5.08 7.51 38.72
CA GLU A 364 -4.81 8.95 38.70
C GLU A 364 -4.96 9.57 37.29
N LYS A 365 -4.36 8.91 36.28
CA LYS A 365 -4.45 9.36 34.87
C LYS A 365 -5.86 9.22 34.33
N TYR A 366 -6.59 8.19 34.74
CA TYR A 366 -8.00 8.00 34.40
C TYR A 366 -8.85 9.16 34.93
N TYR A 367 -8.81 9.45 36.24
CA TYR A 367 -9.61 10.53 36.83
C TYR A 367 -9.25 11.91 36.24
N HIS A 368 -7.96 12.19 36.06
CA HIS A 368 -7.49 13.41 35.39
C HIS A 368 -8.09 13.55 33.97
N SER A 369 -7.99 12.50 33.16
CA SER A 369 -8.51 12.49 31.78
C SER A 369 -10.02 12.73 31.73
N GLN A 370 -10.79 12.08 32.60
CA GLN A 370 -12.24 12.26 32.68
C GLN A 370 -12.64 13.68 33.10
N LEU A 371 -11.95 14.24 34.11
CA LEU A 371 -12.16 15.61 34.57
C LEU A 371 -11.86 16.63 33.46
N MET A 372 -10.72 16.45 32.80
CA MET A 372 -10.29 17.32 31.71
C MET A 372 -11.24 17.30 30.51
N LEU A 373 -11.81 16.14 30.15
CA LEU A 373 -12.70 16.03 28.99
C LEU A 373 -14.10 16.59 29.25
N TYR A 374 -14.63 16.37 30.45
CA TYR A 374 -16.06 16.49 30.71
C TYR A 374 -16.44 17.58 31.73
N VAL A 375 -15.50 18.13 32.48
CA VAL A 375 -15.73 19.27 33.39
C VAL A 375 -15.33 20.58 32.70
N PRO A 376 -16.17 21.64 32.73
CA PRO A 376 -15.76 22.96 32.27
C PRO A 376 -14.69 23.58 33.15
N TYR A 377 -13.57 24.04 32.58
CA TYR A 377 -12.48 24.69 33.33
C TYR A 377 -11.84 25.83 32.52
N ARG A 378 -11.19 26.77 33.22
CA ARG A 378 -10.33 27.82 32.64
C ARG A 378 -8.86 27.61 33.00
N LYS A 379 -8.56 26.89 34.07
CA LYS A 379 -7.20 26.52 34.47
C LYS A 379 -7.18 25.07 34.91
N GLU A 380 -6.20 24.29 34.46
CA GLU A 380 -6.08 22.86 34.84
C GLU A 380 -5.97 22.66 36.37
N LYS A 381 -5.43 23.66 37.10
CA LYS A 381 -5.42 23.66 38.58
C LYS A 381 -6.82 23.57 39.23
N GLN A 382 -7.89 23.89 38.49
CA GLN A 382 -9.28 23.77 38.96
C GLN A 382 -9.78 22.31 38.95
N LEU A 383 -9.04 21.41 38.30
CA LEU A 383 -9.38 19.99 38.20
C LEU A 383 -8.84 19.18 39.39
N ILE A 384 -8.18 19.84 40.34
CA ILE A 384 -7.64 19.25 41.57
C ILE A 384 -8.45 19.81 42.74
N ASP A 385 -8.86 18.96 43.69
CA ASP A 385 -9.57 19.40 44.90
C ASP A 385 -8.60 19.95 45.95
N ASP A 386 -9.12 20.51 47.05
CA ASP A 386 -8.31 21.16 48.09
C ASP A 386 -7.27 20.23 48.74
N ASP A 387 -7.47 18.91 48.65
CA ASP A 387 -6.58 17.86 49.14
C ASP A 387 -5.48 17.44 48.14
N GLY A 388 -5.46 18.05 46.95
CA GLY A 388 -4.48 17.71 45.91
C GLY A 388 -4.87 16.50 45.06
N SER A 389 -6.05 15.92 45.24
CA SER A 389 -6.47 14.68 44.59
C SER A 389 -7.43 14.90 43.40
N PHE A 390 -7.19 14.17 42.31
CA PHE A 390 -8.14 14.09 41.18
C PHE A 390 -9.35 13.22 41.51
N TYR A 391 -9.19 12.23 42.40
CA TYR A 391 -10.26 11.29 42.77
C TYR A 391 -11.40 11.98 43.53
N THR A 392 -11.07 12.87 44.47
CA THR A 392 -12.04 13.64 45.24
C THR A 392 -12.82 14.60 44.35
N MET A 393 -12.12 15.34 43.47
CA MET A 393 -12.76 16.21 42.48
C MET A 393 -13.67 15.42 41.52
N PHE A 394 -13.24 14.25 41.04
CA PHE A 394 -14.06 13.39 40.18
C PHE A 394 -15.36 12.97 40.86
N ASN A 395 -15.31 12.58 42.14
CA ASN A 395 -16.50 12.19 42.88
C ASN A 395 -17.46 13.37 43.12
N LYS A 396 -16.93 14.58 43.32
CA LYS A 396 -17.71 15.81 43.46
C LYS A 396 -18.45 16.18 42.17
N GLU A 397 -17.77 16.11 41.03
CA GLU A 397 -18.28 16.48 39.71
C GLU A 397 -18.89 15.29 38.92
N LYS A 398 -19.07 14.14 39.57
CA LYS A 398 -19.51 12.88 38.94
C LYS A 398 -20.74 13.05 38.06
N LYS A 399 -21.76 13.77 38.54
CA LYS A 399 -23.01 14.00 37.78
C LYS A 399 -22.76 14.73 36.46
N VAL A 400 -21.91 15.75 36.46
CA VAL A 400 -21.56 16.54 35.28
C VAL A 400 -20.80 15.67 34.29
N ILE A 401 -19.81 14.92 34.78
CA ILE A 401 -18.99 14.00 33.96
C ILE A 401 -19.87 12.99 33.24
N PHE A 402 -20.70 12.23 33.94
CA PHE A 402 -21.56 11.21 33.31
C PHE A 402 -22.57 11.82 32.33
N SER A 403 -23.13 13.00 32.64
CA SER A 403 -24.08 13.68 31.75
C SER A 403 -23.46 14.15 30.43
N ASN A 404 -22.18 14.53 30.45
CA ASN A 404 -21.44 14.93 29.25
C ASN A 404 -20.86 13.70 28.54
N LYS A 405 -20.32 12.73 29.28
CA LYS A 405 -19.74 11.47 28.77
C LYS A 405 -20.71 10.69 27.89
N ILE A 406 -21.98 10.57 28.30
CA ILE A 406 -22.99 9.79 27.54
C ILE A 406 -23.22 10.33 26.11
N ARG A 407 -22.93 11.61 25.84
CA ARG A 407 -23.06 12.21 24.50
C ARG A 407 -21.96 11.75 23.54
N PHE A 408 -20.82 11.34 24.08
CA PHE A 408 -19.63 10.93 23.31
C PHE A 408 -19.39 9.41 23.37
N GLU A 409 -19.78 8.77 24.47
CA GLU A 409 -19.40 7.41 24.84
C GLU A 409 -20.63 6.52 25.14
N LYS A 410 -21.71 6.66 24.34
CA LYS A 410 -22.99 5.93 24.57
C LYS A 410 -22.85 4.40 24.68
N HIS A 411 -21.86 3.81 23.98
CA HIS A 411 -21.62 2.36 23.95
C HIS A 411 -20.20 2.00 24.44
N ALA A 412 -19.54 2.88 25.21
CA ALA A 412 -18.14 2.68 25.59
C ALA A 412 -17.92 1.39 26.41
N GLU A 413 -18.82 1.06 27.34
CA GLU A 413 -18.73 -0.17 28.14
C GLU A 413 -18.79 -1.43 27.25
N ILE A 414 -19.67 -1.46 26.26
CA ILE A 414 -19.78 -2.59 25.31
C ILE A 414 -18.49 -2.72 24.50
N VAL A 415 -17.92 -1.59 24.06
CA VAL A 415 -16.66 -1.54 23.31
C VAL A 415 -15.47 -1.95 24.18
N GLU A 416 -15.47 -1.60 25.47
CA GLU A 416 -14.40 -1.94 26.43
C GLU A 416 -14.42 -3.42 26.78
N MET A 417 -15.58 -3.98 27.14
CA MET A 417 -15.75 -5.43 27.32
C MET A 417 -15.33 -6.23 26.09
N ALA A 418 -15.61 -5.70 24.90
CA ALA A 418 -15.17 -6.25 23.63
C ALA A 418 -13.65 -6.28 23.47
N TYR A 419 -12.96 -5.18 23.83
CA TYR A 419 -11.50 -5.11 23.80
C TYR A 419 -10.87 -6.08 24.80
N GLU A 420 -11.39 -6.15 26.02
CA GLU A 420 -10.92 -7.08 27.06
C GLU A 420 -11.09 -8.53 26.61
N GLN A 421 -12.23 -8.89 26.02
CA GLN A 421 -12.45 -10.23 25.47
C GLN A 421 -11.49 -10.58 24.32
N LEU A 422 -11.15 -9.60 23.47
CA LEU A 422 -10.16 -9.76 22.41
C LEU A 422 -8.76 -10.00 22.98
N GLU A 423 -8.37 -9.25 24.01
CA GLU A 423 -7.07 -9.39 24.66
C GLU A 423 -6.94 -10.73 25.41
N GLU A 424 -7.99 -11.17 26.11
CA GLU A 424 -7.99 -12.40 26.89
C GLU A 424 -8.11 -13.68 26.04
N ASN A 425 -9.03 -13.70 25.06
CA ASN A 425 -9.39 -14.90 24.33
C ASN A 425 -8.87 -14.91 22.88
N GLY A 426 -8.18 -13.85 22.46
CA GLY A 426 -7.88 -13.61 21.06
C GLY A 426 -9.16 -13.30 20.27
N PRO A 427 -9.04 -13.03 18.97
CA PRO A 427 -10.22 -12.86 18.14
C PRO A 427 -10.98 -14.20 18.01
N PRO A 428 -12.29 -14.24 18.30
CA PRO A 428 -13.04 -15.49 18.33
C PRO A 428 -13.20 -16.10 16.92
N GLU A 429 -12.54 -17.24 16.66
CA GLU A 429 -12.66 -17.99 15.40
C GLU A 429 -14.12 -18.33 15.04
N ASP A 430 -14.92 -18.70 16.05
CA ASP A 430 -16.33 -19.08 15.88
C ASP A 430 -17.24 -17.89 15.50
N ALA A 431 -16.94 -16.67 15.96
CA ALA A 431 -17.77 -15.49 15.64
C ALA A 431 -17.56 -15.05 14.18
N TRP A 432 -16.37 -15.27 13.63
CA TRP A 432 -16.07 -14.99 12.22
C TRP A 432 -16.75 -15.97 11.27
N ALA A 433 -16.71 -17.28 11.59
CA ALA A 433 -17.44 -18.29 10.83
C ALA A 433 -18.96 -18.09 10.90
N GLN A 434 -19.46 -17.48 11.98
CA GLN A 434 -20.86 -17.12 12.11
C GLN A 434 -21.24 -15.99 11.16
N ILE A 435 -20.49 -14.87 11.10
CA ILE A 435 -20.85 -13.65 10.33
C ILE A 435 -20.54 -13.76 8.84
N ALA A 436 -19.49 -14.49 8.46
CA ALA A 436 -18.96 -14.45 7.10
C ALA A 436 -18.24 -15.74 6.69
N GLY A 437 -18.85 -16.90 6.98
CA GLY A 437 -18.28 -18.21 6.65
C GLY A 437 -17.82 -18.33 5.20
N GLU A 438 -18.64 -17.91 4.23
CA GLU A 438 -18.32 -18.09 2.80
C GLU A 438 -17.28 -17.07 2.28
N ASN A 439 -17.19 -15.87 2.87
CA ASN A 439 -16.11 -14.93 2.52
C ASN A 439 -14.73 -15.47 2.97
N GLU A 440 -14.71 -16.25 4.05
CA GLU A 440 -13.53 -16.99 4.49
C GLU A 440 -13.24 -18.18 3.56
N HIS A 441 -14.26 -18.78 2.92
CA HIS A 441 -14.09 -19.75 1.82
C HIS A 441 -13.31 -19.13 0.66
N GLN A 442 -13.79 -18.00 0.13
CA GLN A 442 -13.12 -17.27 -0.95
C GLN A 442 -11.73 -16.79 -0.55
N ARG A 443 -11.52 -16.39 0.72
CA ARG A 443 -10.19 -16.06 1.26
C ARG A 443 -9.24 -17.25 1.21
N HIS A 444 -9.69 -18.45 1.60
CA HIS A 444 -8.83 -19.65 1.59
C HIS A 444 -8.65 -20.22 0.19
N GLU A 445 -9.59 -20.05 -0.73
CA GLU A 445 -9.37 -20.31 -2.17
C GLU A 445 -8.34 -19.35 -2.74
N GLN A 446 -8.46 -18.04 -2.48
CA GLN A 446 -7.45 -17.05 -2.85
C GLN A 446 -6.08 -17.32 -2.20
N LEU A 447 -6.05 -17.80 -0.95
CA LEU A 447 -4.81 -18.20 -0.28
C LEU A 447 -4.27 -19.53 -0.81
N ALA A 448 -5.10 -20.44 -1.33
CA ALA A 448 -4.67 -21.73 -1.88
C ALA A 448 -4.21 -21.61 -3.35
N GLU A 449 -4.89 -20.79 -4.14
CA GLU A 449 -4.46 -20.37 -5.49
C GLU A 449 -3.25 -19.45 -5.40
N GLY A 450 -3.30 -18.48 -4.48
CA GLY A 450 -2.20 -17.60 -4.15
C GLY A 450 -1.04 -18.33 -3.47
N SER A 451 -1.24 -19.42 -2.72
CA SER A 451 -0.14 -20.24 -2.20
C SER A 451 0.47 -21.14 -3.25
N ALA A 452 -0.26 -21.56 -4.29
CA ALA A 452 0.36 -22.31 -5.39
C ALA A 452 1.29 -21.39 -6.21
N GLU A 453 0.88 -20.15 -6.46
CA GLU A 453 1.73 -19.14 -7.10
C GLU A 453 2.81 -18.62 -6.12
N ALA A 454 2.47 -18.35 -4.86
CA ALA A 454 3.42 -17.88 -3.86
C ALA A 454 4.38 -18.97 -3.36
N GLU A 455 4.05 -20.26 -3.37
CA GLU A 455 5.01 -21.36 -3.12
C GLU A 455 5.98 -21.50 -4.29
N GLU A 456 5.55 -21.23 -5.53
CA GLU A 456 6.46 -21.15 -6.68
C GLU A 456 7.42 -19.95 -6.58
N TYR A 457 7.03 -18.87 -5.88
CA TYR A 457 7.89 -17.72 -5.54
C TYR A 457 8.58 -17.82 -4.15
N ALA A 458 8.11 -18.65 -3.22
CA ALA A 458 8.63 -18.79 -1.85
C ALA A 458 9.70 -19.87 -1.71
N ILE A 459 10.03 -20.59 -2.79
CA ILE A 459 11.21 -21.48 -2.85
C ILE A 459 12.53 -20.68 -2.86
N SER A 460 12.49 -19.34 -2.87
CA SER A 460 13.68 -18.48 -2.73
C SER A 460 13.67 -17.57 -1.50
N ASP A 461 13.31 -18.05 -0.31
CA ASP A 461 13.62 -17.33 0.94
C ASP A 461 15.06 -17.65 1.42
N PRO A 462 16.01 -16.69 1.36
CA PRO A 462 17.37 -16.90 1.87
C PRO A 462 17.42 -17.04 3.41
N ALA A 463 16.32 -16.76 4.14
CA ALA A 463 16.30 -16.74 5.60
C ALA A 463 16.17 -18.14 6.26
N ASN A 464 15.94 -19.21 5.48
CA ASN A 464 15.93 -20.59 6.01
C ASN A 464 17.34 -21.21 6.12
N HIS A 465 18.40 -20.47 5.77
CA HIS A 465 19.77 -20.87 6.08
C HIS A 465 20.17 -20.37 7.48
N PRO A 466 20.69 -21.25 8.37
CA PRO A 466 21.21 -20.81 9.66
C PRO A 466 22.49 -19.98 9.44
N GLU A 467 22.40 -18.66 9.53
CA GLU A 467 23.54 -17.77 9.30
C GLU A 467 24.41 -17.50 10.56
N PRO A 468 25.73 -17.29 10.40
CA PRO A 468 26.70 -17.14 11.48
C PRO A 468 26.64 -15.74 12.14
N LYS A 469 27.02 -15.69 13.43
CA LYS A 469 26.79 -14.62 14.43
C LYS A 469 27.38 -13.20 14.18
N HIS A 470 27.63 -12.74 12.96
CA HIS A 470 28.24 -11.41 12.72
C HIS A 470 27.62 -10.60 11.55
N TYR A 471 26.29 -10.43 11.54
CA TYR A 471 25.55 -9.78 10.43
C TYR A 471 24.90 -8.40 10.77
N GLU A 472 25.20 -7.77 11.91
CA GLU A 472 24.33 -6.70 12.44
C GLU A 472 24.45 -5.28 11.87
N SER A 473 25.37 -4.95 10.97
CA SER A 473 25.46 -3.58 10.45
C SER A 473 24.59 -3.31 9.21
N PHE A 474 23.93 -4.36 8.66
CA PHE A 474 22.98 -4.48 7.52
C PHE A 474 22.25 -3.26 6.91
N LYS A 475 21.58 -2.41 7.72
CA LYS A 475 20.39 -1.68 7.24
C LYS A 475 20.34 -0.18 7.57
N SER A 476 21.34 0.57 7.12
CA SER A 476 21.21 2.03 7.01
C SER A 476 21.59 2.46 5.59
N GLN A 477 20.62 3.09 4.90
CA GLN A 477 20.74 3.78 3.61
C GLN A 477 20.85 2.92 2.34
N VAL A 478 19.78 2.20 1.99
CA VAL A 478 19.58 1.68 0.62
C VAL A 478 18.47 2.50 -0.05
N PRO A 479 18.74 3.24 -1.15
CA PRO A 479 17.69 3.74 -2.03
C PRO A 479 16.94 2.54 -2.63
N LEU A 480 15.61 2.55 -2.60
CA LEU A 480 14.78 1.51 -3.23
C LEU A 480 15.21 1.28 -4.68
N THR A 481 15.63 0.05 -5.00
CA THR A 481 15.62 -0.46 -6.37
C THR A 481 15.14 -1.89 -6.39
N SER A 482 13.90 -2.11 -6.84
CA SER A 482 13.52 -3.38 -7.43
C SER A 482 14.17 -3.45 -8.81
N GLU A 483 15.08 -4.39 -8.97
CA GLU A 483 15.93 -4.47 -10.15
C GLU A 483 15.19 -5.17 -11.27
N ARG A 484 14.98 -4.45 -12.37
CA ARG A 484 14.33 -5.00 -13.56
C ARG A 484 15.37 -5.74 -14.37
N GLN A 485 15.58 -7.03 -14.10
CA GLN A 485 16.22 -7.89 -15.10
C GLN A 485 15.20 -8.14 -16.22
N GLN A 486 15.60 -7.91 -17.48
CA GLN A 486 14.75 -8.34 -18.59
C GLN A 486 14.78 -9.87 -18.66
N SER A 487 13.62 -10.50 -18.76
CA SER A 487 13.55 -11.93 -19.07
C SER A 487 14.23 -12.22 -20.41
N THR A 488 14.88 -13.38 -20.49
CA THR A 488 15.48 -13.83 -21.75
C THR A 488 14.39 -14.03 -22.80
N MET A 489 14.55 -13.39 -23.95
CA MET A 489 13.59 -13.41 -25.04
C MET A 489 13.54 -14.80 -25.69
N PRO A 490 12.35 -15.36 -25.98
CA PRO A 490 12.24 -16.64 -26.68
C PRO A 490 12.85 -16.56 -28.09
N ASP A 491 13.30 -17.70 -28.63
CA ASP A 491 13.99 -17.73 -29.93
C ASP A 491 13.12 -17.27 -31.10
N THR A 492 11.79 -17.41 -30.97
CA THR A 492 10.78 -16.92 -31.92
C THR A 492 10.85 -15.40 -32.12
N GLU A 493 11.21 -14.64 -31.09
CA GLU A 493 11.36 -13.17 -31.17
C GLU A 493 12.81 -12.73 -31.34
N TYR A 494 13.75 -13.47 -30.76
CA TYR A 494 15.18 -13.15 -30.81
C TYR A 494 15.76 -13.29 -32.23
N LEU A 495 15.39 -14.34 -32.98
CA LEU A 495 15.91 -14.54 -34.34
C LEU A 495 15.45 -13.43 -35.31
N PRO A 496 14.17 -13.01 -35.34
CA PRO A 496 13.75 -11.81 -36.08
C PRO A 496 14.50 -10.55 -35.68
N LEU A 497 14.74 -10.34 -34.38
CA LEU A 497 15.49 -9.19 -33.87
C LEU A 497 16.89 -9.11 -34.50
N ILE A 498 17.65 -10.20 -34.51
CA ILE A 498 19.00 -10.23 -35.11
C ILE A 498 18.93 -10.02 -36.63
N ARG A 499 17.95 -10.64 -37.31
CA ARG A 499 17.79 -10.51 -38.76
C ARG A 499 17.47 -9.07 -39.17
N SER A 500 16.78 -8.32 -38.32
CA SER A 500 16.41 -6.91 -38.56
C SER A 500 17.58 -5.92 -38.41
N LEU A 501 18.72 -6.33 -37.87
CA LEU A 501 19.91 -5.48 -37.74
C LEU A 501 20.44 -5.08 -39.12
N ASN A 502 20.80 -3.81 -39.27
CA ASN A 502 21.47 -3.30 -40.47
C ASN A 502 22.95 -3.74 -40.53
N GLU A 503 23.65 -3.47 -41.62
CA GLU A 503 25.06 -3.85 -41.80
C GLU A 503 26.00 -3.28 -40.72
N GLU A 504 25.88 -2.00 -40.38
CA GLU A 504 26.69 -1.34 -39.34
C GLU A 504 26.42 -1.92 -37.94
N GLN A 505 25.16 -2.14 -37.61
CA GLN A 505 24.70 -2.75 -36.36
C GLN A 505 25.14 -4.21 -36.27
N ARG A 506 25.08 -4.95 -37.38
CA ARG A 506 25.50 -6.36 -37.46
C ARG A 506 27.01 -6.49 -37.30
N LEU A 507 27.80 -5.56 -37.84
CA LEU A 507 29.25 -5.54 -37.63
C LEU A 507 29.60 -5.40 -36.15
N ILE A 508 28.96 -4.46 -35.45
CA ILE A 508 29.13 -4.27 -34.00
C ILE A 508 28.68 -5.54 -33.25
N PHE A 509 27.51 -6.07 -33.59
CA PHE A 509 26.97 -7.29 -32.99
C PHE A 509 27.94 -8.47 -33.15
N SER A 510 28.46 -8.71 -34.36
CA SER A 510 29.42 -9.79 -34.64
C SER A 510 30.72 -9.62 -33.87
N ARG A 511 31.22 -8.39 -33.71
CA ARG A 511 32.44 -8.14 -32.92
C ARG A 511 32.25 -8.48 -31.44
N VAL A 512 31.10 -8.10 -30.86
CA VAL A 512 30.78 -8.44 -29.47
C VAL A 512 30.49 -9.93 -29.31
N TYR A 513 29.83 -10.55 -30.30
CA TYR A 513 29.60 -12.00 -30.35
C TYR A 513 30.91 -12.78 -30.32
N GLU A 514 31.89 -12.40 -31.15
CA GLU A 514 33.22 -13.02 -31.19
C GLU A 514 33.92 -12.91 -29.83
N TRP A 515 33.83 -11.76 -29.17
CA TRP A 515 34.37 -11.58 -27.82
C TRP A 515 33.68 -12.49 -26.79
N CYS A 516 32.34 -12.59 -26.83
CA CYS A 516 31.58 -13.51 -25.96
C CYS A 516 31.98 -14.97 -26.23
N PHE A 517 32.14 -15.35 -27.49
CA PHE A 517 32.57 -16.69 -27.88
C PHE A 517 33.97 -17.00 -27.35
N GLN A 518 34.93 -16.09 -27.51
CA GLN A 518 36.28 -16.23 -26.97
C GLN A 518 36.28 -16.31 -25.44
N LYS A 519 35.44 -15.52 -24.75
CA LYS A 519 35.26 -15.62 -23.29
C LYS A 519 34.74 -16.99 -22.86
N LEU A 520 33.83 -17.60 -23.63
CA LEU A 520 33.34 -18.96 -23.35
C LEU A 520 34.43 -20.01 -23.54
N THR A 521 35.21 -19.92 -24.61
CA THR A 521 36.27 -20.89 -24.93
C THR A 521 37.54 -20.70 -24.11
N CYS A 522 37.71 -19.56 -23.43
CA CYS A 522 38.85 -19.25 -22.56
C CYS A 522 39.13 -20.34 -21.51
N VAL A 523 38.08 -21.01 -21.00
CA VAL A 523 38.22 -22.12 -20.05
C VAL A 523 39.01 -23.29 -20.65
N SER A 524 38.89 -23.51 -21.96
CA SER A 524 39.56 -24.59 -22.70
C SER A 524 40.88 -24.18 -23.35
N THR A 525 41.02 -22.92 -23.79
CA THR A 525 42.20 -22.43 -24.51
C THR A 525 43.23 -21.75 -23.61
N GLY A 526 42.84 -21.31 -22.41
CA GLY A 526 43.70 -20.54 -21.51
C GLY A 526 43.97 -19.09 -21.96
N GLU A 527 43.48 -18.71 -23.15
CA GLU A 527 43.63 -17.37 -23.72
C GLU A 527 42.38 -16.54 -23.43
N GLU A 528 42.56 -15.47 -22.66
CA GLU A 528 41.49 -14.54 -22.33
C GLU A 528 41.42 -13.41 -23.38
N PRO A 529 40.24 -13.09 -23.93
CA PRO A 529 40.11 -12.07 -24.96
C PRO A 529 40.41 -10.67 -24.41
N GLU A 530 40.97 -9.83 -25.29
CA GLU A 530 41.24 -8.43 -25.02
C GLU A 530 39.96 -7.67 -24.63
N GLN A 531 40.09 -6.73 -23.69
CA GLN A 531 38.96 -5.93 -23.24
C GLN A 531 38.46 -5.03 -24.37
N ILE A 532 37.13 -5.01 -24.58
CA ILE A 532 36.49 -4.08 -25.51
C ILE A 532 35.91 -2.90 -24.72
N LEU A 533 36.37 -1.70 -25.06
CA LEU A 533 35.80 -0.42 -24.65
C LEU A 533 35.24 0.25 -25.92
N ALA A 534 33.92 0.20 -26.10
CA ALA A 534 33.28 0.66 -27.34
C ALA A 534 32.37 1.87 -27.09
N PHE A 535 32.55 2.94 -27.87
CA PHE A 535 31.61 4.05 -27.95
C PHE A 535 30.85 3.99 -29.26
N ILE A 536 29.54 3.74 -29.17
CA ILE A 536 28.65 3.68 -30.33
C ILE A 536 27.85 4.97 -30.40
N THR A 537 28.11 5.77 -31.42
CA THR A 537 27.39 7.02 -31.66
C THR A 537 26.54 6.97 -32.92
N GLY A 538 25.59 7.88 -33.03
CA GLY A 538 24.73 8.01 -34.19
C GLY A 538 23.65 9.04 -33.92
N GLY A 539 23.13 9.66 -34.98
CA GLY A 539 22.06 10.65 -34.88
C GLY A 539 20.78 10.10 -34.24
N ALA A 540 19.83 11.00 -33.97
CA ALA A 540 18.51 10.61 -33.52
C ALA A 540 17.90 9.61 -34.53
N GLY A 541 17.35 8.51 -34.03
CA GLY A 541 16.72 7.50 -34.90
C GLY A 541 17.67 6.54 -35.62
N SER A 542 18.96 6.48 -35.31
CA SER A 542 19.92 5.51 -35.89
C SER A 542 19.76 4.06 -35.40
N GLY A 543 18.79 3.78 -34.52
CA GLY A 543 18.53 2.44 -34.00
C GLY A 543 19.43 1.98 -32.84
N LYS A 544 20.03 2.90 -32.08
CA LYS A 544 20.87 2.58 -30.90
C LYS A 544 20.18 1.64 -29.90
N SER A 545 18.96 1.98 -29.46
CA SER A 545 18.21 1.16 -28.50
C SER A 545 17.87 -0.23 -29.03
N HIS A 546 17.66 -0.36 -30.35
CA HIS A 546 17.45 -1.65 -31.00
C HIS A 546 18.71 -2.53 -30.95
N LEU A 547 19.87 -1.94 -31.18
CA LEU A 547 21.17 -2.60 -31.03
C LEU A 547 21.44 -2.99 -29.57
N ILE A 548 21.12 -2.13 -28.59
CA ILE A 548 21.25 -2.45 -27.15
C ILE A 548 20.44 -3.69 -26.81
N LYS A 549 19.18 -3.76 -27.27
CA LYS A 549 18.31 -4.92 -27.04
C LYS A 549 18.91 -6.20 -27.61
N ALA A 550 19.44 -6.15 -28.84
CA ALA A 550 20.07 -7.31 -29.48
C ALA A 550 21.35 -7.75 -28.74
N LEU A 551 22.22 -6.82 -28.39
CA LEU A 551 23.46 -7.08 -27.65
C LEU A 551 23.17 -7.68 -26.28
N TYR A 552 22.25 -7.09 -25.51
CA TYR A 552 21.87 -7.58 -24.19
C TYR A 552 21.38 -9.03 -24.25
N GLN A 553 20.44 -9.33 -25.16
CA GLN A 553 19.89 -10.68 -25.30
C GLN A 553 20.96 -11.68 -25.72
N MET A 554 21.86 -11.31 -26.64
CA MET A 554 22.98 -12.15 -27.07
C MET A 554 23.96 -12.43 -25.93
N ILE A 555 24.43 -11.40 -25.24
CA ILE A 555 25.42 -11.51 -24.14
C ILE A 555 24.84 -12.37 -23.02
N THR A 556 23.61 -12.08 -22.60
CA THR A 556 22.93 -12.82 -21.54
C THR A 556 22.72 -14.29 -21.94
N LYS A 557 22.25 -14.58 -23.16
CA LYS A 557 22.08 -15.98 -23.62
C LYS A 557 23.38 -16.75 -23.69
N MET A 558 24.47 -16.13 -24.16
CA MET A 558 25.76 -16.82 -24.34
C MET A 558 26.49 -17.02 -23.03
N LEU A 559 26.59 -15.98 -22.19
CA LEU A 559 27.47 -16.01 -21.02
C LEU A 559 26.76 -16.53 -19.75
N ARG A 560 25.43 -16.70 -19.77
CA ARG A 560 24.67 -17.27 -18.65
C ARG A 560 25.02 -18.74 -18.37
N SER A 561 25.51 -19.51 -19.36
CA SER A 561 25.92 -20.89 -19.14
C SER A 561 27.15 -21.04 -18.23
N GLN A 562 27.83 -19.95 -17.88
CA GLN A 562 28.96 -19.93 -16.93
C GLN A 562 28.55 -19.61 -15.49
N VAL A 563 27.25 -19.50 -15.23
CA VAL A 563 26.71 -19.02 -13.95
C VAL A 563 25.92 -20.13 -13.28
N GLU A 564 26.21 -20.41 -12.00
CA GLU A 564 25.52 -21.44 -11.21
C GLU A 564 24.11 -20.98 -10.78
N ASN A 565 23.92 -19.68 -10.55
CA ASN A 565 22.66 -19.10 -10.10
C ASN A 565 21.99 -18.23 -11.20
N PRO A 566 20.75 -18.56 -11.64
CA PRO A 566 20.01 -17.82 -12.68
C PRO A 566 19.79 -16.33 -12.42
N GLU A 567 19.83 -15.91 -11.14
CA GLU A 567 19.59 -14.55 -10.65
C GLU A 567 20.80 -13.61 -10.82
N GLU A 568 22.00 -14.14 -11.06
CA GLU A 568 23.21 -13.31 -11.10
C GLU A 568 23.33 -12.47 -12.38
N ILE A 569 23.83 -11.25 -12.21
CA ILE A 569 23.88 -10.24 -13.28
C ILE A 569 25.14 -10.42 -14.12
N VAL A 570 24.97 -10.95 -15.34
CA VAL A 570 26.07 -11.09 -16.31
C VAL A 570 26.27 -9.83 -17.16
N CYS A 571 25.17 -9.20 -17.57
CA CYS A 571 25.16 -7.97 -18.37
C CYS A 571 24.29 -6.91 -17.67
N LEU A 572 24.87 -5.75 -17.38
CA LEU A 572 24.22 -4.66 -16.67
C LEU A 572 23.83 -3.53 -17.63
N LEU A 573 22.54 -3.21 -17.70
CA LEU A 573 22.02 -2.07 -18.48
C LEU A 573 21.86 -0.84 -17.59
N THR A 574 22.46 0.27 -18.01
CA THR A 574 22.40 1.53 -17.27
C THR A 574 22.18 2.75 -18.18
N ALA A 575 21.67 3.83 -17.60
CA ALA A 575 21.66 5.15 -18.23
C ALA A 575 21.76 6.28 -17.17
N PRO A 576 22.15 7.52 -17.52
CA PRO A 576 22.25 8.61 -16.56
C PRO A 576 20.91 9.07 -15.97
N THR A 577 19.81 8.98 -16.73
CA THR A 577 18.47 9.45 -16.32
C THR A 577 17.48 8.30 -16.18
N GLY A 578 16.47 8.47 -15.32
CA GLY A 578 15.44 7.45 -15.08
C GLY A 578 14.62 7.10 -16.33
N THR A 579 14.26 8.09 -17.14
CA THR A 579 13.53 7.89 -18.39
C THR A 579 14.35 7.10 -19.41
N ALA A 580 15.64 7.43 -19.57
CA ALA A 580 16.53 6.70 -20.47
C ALA A 580 16.77 5.26 -19.99
N ALA A 581 16.97 5.06 -18.69
CA ALA A 581 17.13 3.74 -18.09
C ALA A 581 15.88 2.88 -18.33
N ARG A 582 14.69 3.46 -18.16
CA ARG A 582 13.41 2.77 -18.42
C ARG A 582 13.27 2.33 -19.88
N ASN A 583 13.71 3.14 -20.84
CA ASN A 583 13.60 2.82 -22.27
C ASN A 583 14.40 1.58 -22.69
N ILE A 584 15.50 1.30 -22.00
CA ILE A 584 16.30 0.08 -22.20
C ILE A 584 15.99 -1.01 -21.17
N HIS A 585 14.96 -0.82 -20.33
CA HIS A 585 14.65 -1.62 -19.15
C HIS A 585 15.88 -1.89 -18.26
N GLY A 586 16.71 -0.87 -18.06
CA GLY A 586 17.83 -0.88 -17.12
C GLY A 586 17.56 0.00 -15.90
N GLN A 587 18.63 0.36 -15.19
CA GLN A 587 18.59 1.24 -14.02
C GLN A 587 19.50 2.47 -14.19
N THR A 588 19.41 3.46 -13.30
CA THR A 588 20.32 4.61 -13.44
C THR A 588 21.74 4.23 -13.02
N VAL A 589 22.76 4.82 -13.66
CA VAL A 589 24.18 4.61 -13.29
C VAL A 589 24.39 4.90 -11.80
N HIS A 590 23.75 5.96 -11.29
CA HIS A 590 23.82 6.37 -9.90
C HIS A 590 23.26 5.29 -8.95
N SER A 591 22.11 4.72 -9.30
CA SER A 591 21.50 3.64 -8.54
C SER A 591 22.32 2.35 -8.61
N ALA A 592 22.78 1.94 -9.80
CA ALA A 592 23.52 0.70 -10.00
C ALA A 592 24.78 0.62 -9.13
N PHE A 593 25.51 1.73 -9.02
CA PHE A 593 26.80 1.81 -8.35
C PHE A 593 26.76 2.53 -6.99
N ASN A 594 25.56 2.84 -6.51
CA ASN A 594 25.30 3.63 -5.30
C ASN A 594 26.16 4.91 -5.25
N ILE A 595 26.14 5.69 -6.35
CA ILE A 595 26.86 6.95 -6.49
C ILE A 595 25.97 8.05 -5.91
N MET A 596 26.37 8.60 -4.77
CA MET A 596 25.69 9.74 -4.15
C MET A 596 26.37 11.06 -4.55
N PRO A 597 25.60 12.12 -4.89
CA PRO A 597 26.17 13.44 -5.09
C PRO A 597 26.92 13.92 -3.84
N GLY A 598 28.21 14.21 -3.97
CA GLY A 598 29.03 14.79 -2.88
C GLY A 598 29.72 13.80 -1.94
N LEU A 599 29.58 12.48 -2.13
CA LEU A 599 30.40 11.48 -1.44
C LEU A 599 31.26 10.69 -2.42
N ASP A 600 32.58 10.86 -2.32
CA ASP A 600 33.56 10.13 -3.15
C ASP A 600 33.75 8.67 -2.70
N SER A 601 33.45 8.34 -1.43
CA SER A 601 33.70 7.02 -0.85
C SER A 601 32.42 6.24 -0.62
N CYS A 602 32.44 4.96 -1.01
CA CYS A 602 31.40 4.01 -0.67
C CYS A 602 31.78 3.29 0.63
N SER A 603 30.80 3.06 1.50
CA SER A 603 31.06 2.29 2.71
C SER A 603 31.57 0.89 2.35
N HIS A 604 32.51 0.36 3.14
CA HIS A 604 33.06 -1.00 2.97
C HIS A 604 31.96 -2.05 2.83
N LYS A 605 30.87 -1.81 3.55
CA LYS A 605 29.71 -2.64 3.66
C LYS A 605 28.85 -2.65 2.39
N THR A 606 28.57 -1.47 1.84
CA THR A 606 27.90 -1.32 0.55
C THR A 606 28.75 -1.93 -0.56
N LEU A 607 30.07 -1.75 -0.52
CA LEU A 607 30.98 -2.39 -1.49
C LEU A 607 30.89 -3.91 -1.42
N SER A 608 30.86 -4.52 -0.23
CA SER A 608 30.66 -5.97 -0.09
C SER A 608 29.36 -6.45 -0.71
N SER A 609 28.25 -5.72 -0.55
CA SER A 609 26.99 -6.06 -1.24
C SER A 609 27.11 -5.98 -2.75
N LEU A 610 27.74 -4.92 -3.26
CA LEU A 610 27.96 -4.78 -4.71
C LEU A 610 28.87 -5.88 -5.25
N ARG A 611 29.86 -6.33 -4.48
CA ARG A 611 30.74 -7.47 -4.83
C ARG A 611 29.99 -8.78 -4.97
N VAL A 612 29.09 -9.08 -4.04
CA VAL A 612 28.25 -10.27 -4.12
C VAL A 612 27.30 -10.16 -5.32
N LYS A 613 26.65 -9.01 -5.46
CA LYS A 613 25.66 -8.75 -6.52
C LYS A 613 26.23 -8.79 -7.94
N PHE A 614 27.45 -8.27 -8.12
CA PHE A 614 28.12 -8.17 -9.41
C PHE A 614 29.33 -9.11 -9.52
N SER A 615 29.34 -10.19 -8.73
CA SER A 615 30.42 -11.19 -8.70
C SER A 615 30.73 -11.75 -10.09
N ASN A 616 29.69 -11.98 -10.90
CA ASN A 616 29.77 -12.52 -12.24
C ASN A 616 29.47 -11.52 -13.35
N LEU A 617 29.56 -10.22 -13.05
CA LEU A 617 29.39 -9.16 -14.04
C LEU A 617 30.50 -9.22 -15.09
N LYS A 618 30.14 -9.43 -16.36
CA LYS A 618 31.09 -9.48 -17.49
C LYS A 618 30.95 -8.30 -18.44
N CYS A 619 29.78 -7.66 -18.47
CA CYS A 619 29.48 -6.56 -19.38
C CYS A 619 28.64 -5.47 -18.72
N ILE A 620 28.95 -4.21 -19.04
CA ILE A 620 28.09 -3.05 -18.77
C ILE A 620 27.78 -2.32 -20.07
N ILE A 621 26.51 -1.96 -20.24
CA ILE A 621 26.02 -1.09 -21.30
C ILE A 621 25.48 0.20 -20.68
N ILE A 622 25.95 1.35 -21.15
CA ILE A 622 25.52 2.68 -20.70
C ILE A 622 24.90 3.44 -21.88
N ASP A 623 23.58 3.65 -21.87
CA ASP A 623 22.89 4.48 -22.87
C ASP A 623 22.87 5.97 -22.46
N GLU A 624 22.69 6.86 -23.43
CA GLU A 624 22.70 8.32 -23.28
C GLU A 624 23.95 8.87 -22.56
N ILE A 625 25.13 8.39 -22.96
CA ILE A 625 26.43 8.77 -22.37
C ILE A 625 26.72 10.28 -22.40
N SER A 626 26.04 11.06 -23.26
CA SER A 626 26.22 12.52 -23.33
C SER A 626 25.84 13.23 -22.03
N MET A 627 24.95 12.64 -21.22
CA MET A 627 24.50 13.18 -19.94
C MET A 627 25.36 12.72 -18.75
N LEU A 628 26.35 11.84 -18.97
CA LEU A 628 27.32 11.45 -17.94
C LEU A 628 28.57 12.33 -18.04
N GLY A 629 28.99 12.93 -16.91
CA GLY A 629 30.20 13.73 -16.88
C GLY A 629 31.49 12.92 -16.79
N SER A 630 32.63 13.58 -17.00
CA SER A 630 33.96 12.97 -16.89
C SER A 630 34.22 12.36 -15.52
N GLU A 631 33.74 13.02 -14.45
CA GLU A 631 33.86 12.52 -13.07
C GLU A 631 32.96 11.31 -12.82
N GLY A 632 31.74 11.32 -13.37
CA GLY A 632 30.86 10.16 -13.34
C GLY A 632 31.49 8.92 -13.95
N LEU A 633 32.17 9.06 -15.10
CA LEU A 633 32.88 7.95 -15.74
C LEU A 633 34.05 7.41 -14.90
N VAL A 634 34.83 8.30 -14.26
CA VAL A 634 35.91 7.89 -13.33
C VAL A 634 35.33 7.19 -12.10
N THR A 635 34.20 7.65 -11.57
CA THR A 635 33.52 6.97 -10.45
C THR A 635 33.05 5.57 -10.83
N VAL A 636 32.48 5.40 -12.04
CA VAL A 636 32.10 4.07 -12.55
C VAL A 636 33.32 3.17 -12.69
N HIS A 637 34.43 3.69 -13.24
CA HIS A 637 35.70 2.97 -13.32
C HIS A 637 36.18 2.50 -11.94
N ASN A 638 36.28 3.40 -10.97
CA ASN A 638 36.73 3.08 -9.61
C ASN A 638 35.82 2.02 -8.97
N ARG A 639 34.51 2.19 -9.07
CA ARG A 639 33.55 1.27 -8.46
C ARG A 639 33.62 -0.12 -9.08
N LEU A 640 33.72 -0.24 -10.40
CA LEU A 640 33.89 -1.53 -11.07
C LEU A 640 35.19 -2.22 -10.64
N THR A 641 36.30 -1.48 -10.55
CA THR A 641 37.58 -2.02 -10.06
C THR A 641 37.48 -2.48 -8.60
N GLU A 642 36.77 -1.74 -7.74
CA GLU A 642 36.54 -2.11 -6.33
C GLU A 642 35.65 -3.36 -6.19
N ILE A 643 34.66 -3.52 -7.08
CA ILE A 643 33.71 -4.64 -7.10
C ILE A 643 34.40 -5.91 -7.60
N ILE A 644 35.08 -5.85 -8.74
CA ILE A 644 35.64 -7.05 -9.39
C ILE A 644 36.89 -7.54 -8.65
N GLY A 645 37.60 -6.65 -7.96
CA GLY A 645 38.84 -7.00 -7.26
C GLY A 645 40.04 -7.07 -8.20
N LYS A 646 41.17 -7.61 -7.70
CA LYS A 646 42.53 -7.51 -8.29
C LYS A 646 42.53 -7.53 -9.84
N PRO A 647 42.70 -6.38 -10.50
CA PRO A 647 42.87 -6.36 -11.94
C PRO A 647 44.19 -7.05 -12.33
N LYS A 648 44.24 -7.68 -13.50
CA LYS A 648 45.51 -7.84 -14.24
C LYS A 648 46.10 -6.43 -14.39
N SER A 649 47.42 -6.27 -14.30
CA SER A 649 48.10 -5.02 -13.89
C SER A 649 47.73 -3.72 -14.62
N ASP A 650 46.96 -3.74 -15.71
CA ASP A 650 46.62 -2.54 -16.50
C ASP A 650 45.14 -2.51 -17.00
N SER A 651 44.25 -3.37 -16.50
CA SER A 651 42.86 -3.41 -17.00
C SER A 651 41.99 -2.25 -16.49
N LEU A 652 41.28 -1.56 -17.40
CA LEU A 652 40.35 -0.49 -17.05
C LEU A 652 38.98 -1.05 -16.65
N PHE A 653 38.22 -0.34 -15.81
CA PHE A 653 36.85 -0.72 -15.42
C PHE A 653 36.76 -2.16 -14.86
N GLY A 654 37.79 -2.63 -14.14
CA GLY A 654 37.87 -4.01 -13.65
C GLY A 654 37.91 -5.10 -14.74
N GLY A 655 38.22 -4.76 -15.99
CA GLY A 655 38.38 -5.71 -17.09
C GLY A 655 37.09 -6.20 -17.76
N VAL A 656 35.92 -5.62 -17.44
CA VAL A 656 34.65 -5.97 -18.10
C VAL A 656 34.51 -5.35 -19.49
N LEU A 657 33.67 -5.94 -20.33
CA LEU A 657 33.22 -5.33 -21.58
C LEU A 657 32.40 -4.07 -21.28
N VAL A 658 32.84 -2.91 -21.77
CA VAL A 658 32.12 -1.63 -21.58
C VAL A 658 31.63 -1.12 -22.93
N ILE A 659 30.32 -1.01 -23.09
CA ILE A 659 29.69 -0.45 -24.29
C ILE A 659 28.93 0.81 -23.88
N VAL A 660 29.36 1.97 -24.36
CA VAL A 660 28.67 3.24 -24.13
C VAL A 660 28.00 3.70 -25.42
N LEU A 661 26.74 4.10 -25.34
CA LEU A 661 25.96 4.58 -26.45
C LEU A 661 25.43 5.98 -26.18
N GLY A 662 25.29 6.77 -27.23
CA GLY A 662 24.67 8.09 -27.15
C GLY A 662 25.12 9.01 -28.27
N ASP A 663 24.63 10.24 -28.21
CA ASP A 663 24.98 11.28 -29.17
C ASP A 663 25.52 12.49 -28.43
N LEU A 664 26.83 12.76 -28.57
CA LEU A 664 27.49 13.87 -27.89
C LEU A 664 27.00 15.27 -28.34
N TYR A 665 26.22 15.34 -29.43
CA TYR A 665 25.54 16.56 -29.86
C TYR A 665 24.22 16.82 -29.12
N GLN A 666 23.74 15.87 -28.31
CA GLN A 666 22.59 16.07 -27.44
C GLN A 666 22.96 16.85 -26.15
N LEU A 667 22.09 16.82 -25.15
CA LEU A 667 22.27 17.56 -23.91
C LEU A 667 23.56 17.12 -23.19
N PRO A 668 24.40 18.09 -22.75
CA PRO A 668 25.58 17.82 -21.93
C PRO A 668 25.18 17.46 -20.49
N PRO A 669 26.12 16.95 -19.67
CA PRO A 669 25.85 16.72 -18.26
C PRO A 669 25.58 18.04 -17.52
N VAL A 670 24.64 18.02 -16.58
CA VAL A 670 24.27 19.21 -15.79
C VAL A 670 25.33 19.45 -14.70
N GLY A 671 25.94 20.63 -14.69
CA GLY A 671 26.89 21.04 -13.65
C GLY A 671 28.25 20.30 -13.65
N GLN A 672 28.50 19.43 -14.64
CA GLN A 672 29.75 18.68 -14.79
C GLN A 672 30.39 18.94 -16.15
N ARG A 673 31.68 18.58 -16.29
CA ARG A 673 32.34 18.58 -17.59
C ARG A 673 31.91 17.36 -18.41
N GLN A 674 31.83 17.53 -19.74
CA GLN A 674 31.50 16.44 -20.66
C GLN A 674 32.49 15.27 -20.53
N VAL A 675 32.02 14.07 -20.84
CA VAL A 675 32.74 12.80 -20.65
C VAL A 675 34.16 12.75 -21.23
N PHE A 676 34.41 13.47 -22.33
CA PHE A 676 35.70 13.52 -23.01
C PHE A 676 36.67 14.59 -22.46
N ALA A 677 36.20 15.46 -21.56
CA ALA A 677 37.04 16.46 -20.91
C ALA A 677 37.76 15.87 -19.68
N LEU A 678 38.79 16.57 -19.21
CA LEU A 678 39.47 16.20 -17.96
C LEU A 678 38.60 16.54 -16.73
N PRO A 679 38.55 15.64 -15.72
CA PRO A 679 37.88 15.89 -14.44
C PRO A 679 38.29 17.22 -13.78
N ASN A 680 37.38 17.83 -13.00
CA ASN A 680 37.73 19.01 -12.21
C ASN A 680 38.54 18.60 -10.98
N SER A 681 38.15 17.51 -10.31
CA SER A 681 38.82 16.97 -9.13
C SER A 681 40.30 16.68 -9.40
N PRO A 682 41.25 17.27 -8.63
CA PRO A 682 42.68 17.00 -8.78
C PRO A 682 43.04 15.52 -8.63
N LYS A 683 42.36 14.80 -7.73
CA LYS A 683 42.57 13.35 -7.53
C LYS A 683 42.13 12.55 -8.75
N MET A 684 40.98 12.88 -9.34
CA MET A 684 40.46 12.18 -10.52
C MET A 684 41.26 12.51 -11.79
N ARG A 685 41.91 13.68 -11.86
CA ARG A 685 42.80 14.03 -12.98
C ARG A 685 44.00 13.09 -13.13
N LEU A 686 44.38 12.37 -12.08
CA LEU A 686 45.45 11.37 -12.15
C LEU A 686 45.13 10.22 -13.11
N TYR A 687 43.84 9.93 -13.36
CA TYR A 687 43.40 8.94 -14.34
C TYR A 687 43.44 9.45 -15.80
N GLY A 688 43.80 10.72 -16.02
CA GLY A 688 43.74 11.33 -17.35
C GLY A 688 42.32 11.36 -17.92
N SER A 689 42.21 11.23 -19.25
CA SER A 689 40.91 11.11 -19.93
C SER A 689 40.64 9.63 -20.24
N LEU A 690 39.79 9.00 -19.41
CA LEU A 690 39.36 7.61 -19.65
C LEU A 690 38.71 7.44 -21.02
N TRP A 691 38.11 8.50 -21.55
CA TRP A 691 37.47 8.52 -22.87
C TRP A 691 38.41 8.15 -24.02
N GLN A 692 39.70 8.45 -23.92
CA GLN A 692 40.69 8.18 -24.98
C GLN A 692 40.86 6.68 -25.29
N HIS A 693 40.43 5.80 -24.38
CA HIS A 693 40.53 4.34 -24.54
C HIS A 693 39.33 3.72 -25.26
N PHE A 694 38.26 4.50 -25.52
CA PHE A 694 37.07 4.00 -26.19
C PHE A 694 37.23 4.01 -27.71
N HIS A 695 36.97 2.87 -28.35
CA HIS A 695 36.91 2.74 -29.80
C HIS A 695 35.58 3.28 -30.32
N ILE A 696 35.65 4.27 -31.19
CA ILE A 696 34.46 4.97 -31.70
C ILE A 696 33.90 4.24 -32.91
N THR A 697 32.63 3.88 -32.87
CA THR A 697 31.86 3.38 -34.03
C THR A 697 30.66 4.27 -34.27
N MET A 698 30.41 4.66 -35.52
CA MET A 698 29.32 5.55 -35.88
C MET A 698 28.25 4.82 -36.70
N LEU A 699 27.00 4.88 -36.25
CA LEU A 699 25.82 4.46 -37.00
C LEU A 699 25.36 5.64 -37.87
N SER A 700 25.54 5.52 -39.18
CA SER A 700 25.21 6.56 -40.15
C SER A 700 23.78 6.42 -40.69
N LYS A 701 23.25 5.19 -40.72
CA LYS A 701 21.93 4.90 -41.31
C LYS A 701 20.77 5.30 -40.39
N ILE A 702 19.91 6.19 -40.88
CA ILE A 702 18.69 6.64 -40.17
C ILE A 702 17.60 5.57 -40.31
N MET A 703 17.01 5.18 -39.19
CA MET A 703 16.01 4.09 -39.13
C MET A 703 14.60 4.55 -38.75
N ARG A 704 14.46 5.66 -38.03
CA ARG A 704 13.17 6.14 -37.50
C ARG A 704 12.37 6.99 -38.50
N GLN A 705 13.04 7.82 -39.30
CA GLN A 705 12.41 8.71 -40.30
C GLN A 705 12.68 8.22 -41.74
N LYS A 706 12.51 6.93 -42.01
CA LYS A 706 12.78 6.38 -43.37
C LYS A 706 11.87 6.99 -44.44
N ASP A 707 10.66 7.39 -44.05
CA ASP A 707 9.64 7.89 -44.96
C ASP A 707 9.75 9.42 -45.21
N ASP A 708 10.61 10.13 -44.46
CA ASP A 708 10.84 11.57 -44.60
C ASP A 708 12.34 11.91 -44.53
N ILE A 709 13.02 11.64 -45.66
CA ILE A 709 14.47 11.83 -45.81
C ILE A 709 14.85 13.32 -45.73
N GLU A 710 13.99 14.22 -46.24
CA GLU A 710 14.26 15.66 -46.22
C GLU A 710 14.28 16.19 -44.78
N PHE A 711 13.29 15.83 -43.97
CA PHE A 711 13.26 16.21 -42.57
C PHE A 711 14.40 15.58 -41.77
N ALA A 712 14.75 14.33 -42.05
CA ALA A 712 15.89 13.67 -41.42
C ALA A 712 17.23 14.37 -41.72
N ASN A 713 17.41 14.81 -42.96
CA ASN A 713 18.59 15.59 -43.37
C ASN A 713 18.62 16.98 -42.72
N LEU A 714 17.47 17.65 -42.60
CA LEU A 714 17.32 18.90 -41.87
C LEU A 714 17.75 18.74 -40.40
N LEU A 715 17.28 17.70 -39.72
CA LEU A 715 17.65 17.42 -38.32
C LEU A 715 19.15 17.13 -38.16
N ASN A 716 19.75 16.40 -39.11
CA ASN A 716 21.20 16.16 -39.12
C ASN A 716 22.01 17.44 -39.31
N ARG A 717 21.54 18.39 -40.13
CA ARG A 717 22.16 19.72 -40.28
C ARG A 717 22.04 20.53 -38.99
N ILE A 718 20.87 20.53 -38.34
CA ILE A 718 20.66 21.20 -37.05
C ILE A 718 21.57 20.63 -35.97
N ARG A 719 21.68 19.30 -35.89
CA ARG A 719 22.52 18.57 -34.93
C ARG A 719 23.97 19.09 -34.89
N ILE A 720 24.54 19.43 -36.05
CA ILE A 720 25.92 19.94 -36.19
C ILE A 720 26.00 21.46 -36.38
N LYS A 721 24.89 22.19 -36.14
CA LYS A 721 24.78 23.64 -36.33
C LYS A 721 25.09 24.13 -37.76
N ARG A 722 24.77 23.33 -38.78
CA ARG A 722 24.92 23.68 -40.22
C ARG A 722 23.56 23.77 -40.93
N HIS A 723 22.53 24.21 -40.22
CA HIS A 723 21.23 24.44 -40.84
C HIS A 723 21.30 25.62 -41.83
N THR A 724 20.54 25.50 -42.91
CA THR A 724 20.39 26.50 -43.97
C THR A 724 19.24 27.45 -43.67
N LYS A 725 19.08 28.51 -44.46
CA LYS A 725 17.90 29.39 -44.36
C LYS A 725 16.62 28.62 -44.70
N ASP A 726 16.68 27.78 -45.73
CA ASP A 726 15.57 26.92 -46.16
C ASP A 726 15.14 25.97 -45.03
N ASP A 727 16.09 25.41 -44.26
CA ASP A 727 15.76 24.59 -43.07
C ASP A 727 14.94 25.37 -42.03
N ILE A 728 15.29 26.64 -41.80
CA ILE A 728 14.56 27.50 -40.86
C ILE A 728 13.17 27.80 -41.41
N GLU A 729 13.04 28.05 -42.71
CA GLU A 729 11.73 28.27 -43.35
C GLU A 729 10.83 27.05 -43.22
N VAL A 730 11.37 25.85 -43.47
CA VAL A 730 10.64 24.59 -43.25
C VAL A 730 10.18 24.46 -41.80
N LEU A 731 11.03 24.73 -40.81
CA LEU A 731 10.61 24.69 -39.39
C LEU A 731 9.55 25.74 -39.05
N LYS A 732 9.64 26.94 -39.61
CA LYS A 732 8.65 28.01 -39.42
C LYS A 732 7.28 27.63 -39.96
N THR A 733 7.20 26.80 -41.02
CA THR A 733 5.90 26.28 -41.51
C THR A 733 5.16 25.44 -40.46
N ARG A 734 5.87 24.93 -39.44
CA ARG A 734 5.31 24.11 -38.36
C ARG A 734 5.08 24.91 -37.07
N GLN A 735 5.30 26.22 -37.09
CA GLN A 735 5.03 27.08 -35.95
C GLN A 735 3.53 27.36 -35.86
N VAL A 736 2.87 26.73 -34.88
CA VAL A 736 1.46 26.96 -34.57
C VAL A 736 1.33 27.69 -33.22
N THR A 737 0.31 28.54 -33.10
CA THR A 737 -0.06 29.19 -31.83
C THR A 737 -1.11 28.38 -31.11
N THR A 738 -1.24 28.53 -29.79
CA THR A 738 -2.27 27.85 -28.98
C THR A 738 -3.70 28.20 -29.41
N ASP A 739 -3.88 29.34 -30.09
CA ASP A 739 -5.17 29.80 -30.59
C ASP A 739 -5.50 29.25 -32.00
N ASP A 740 -4.60 28.46 -32.60
CA ASP A 740 -4.82 27.86 -33.92
C ASP A 740 -5.71 26.62 -33.80
N SER A 741 -6.70 26.51 -34.69
CA SER A 741 -7.55 25.32 -34.86
C SER A 741 -6.79 24.01 -35.09
N GLN A 742 -5.55 24.08 -35.59
CA GLN A 742 -4.69 22.91 -35.84
C GLN A 742 -3.72 22.62 -34.69
N TYR A 743 -3.82 23.35 -33.57
CA TYR A 743 -2.94 23.12 -32.42
C TYR A 743 -3.19 21.72 -31.83
N PRO A 744 -2.17 20.88 -31.69
CA PRO A 744 -2.34 19.50 -31.24
C PRO A 744 -2.48 19.42 -29.72
N THR A 745 -3.65 19.80 -29.20
CA THR A 745 -3.95 19.87 -27.75
C THR A 745 -3.69 18.56 -27.00
N ASP A 746 -3.97 17.42 -27.63
CA ASP A 746 -3.87 16.09 -26.98
C ASP A 746 -2.52 15.39 -27.18
N SER A 747 -1.54 16.08 -27.78
CA SER A 747 -0.21 15.53 -28.03
C SER A 747 0.76 15.77 -26.87
N LEU A 748 1.88 15.04 -26.88
CA LEU A 748 2.98 15.29 -25.93
C LEU A 748 3.60 16.67 -26.16
N HIS A 749 3.57 17.52 -25.13
CA HIS A 749 4.20 18.83 -25.14
C HIS A 749 5.56 18.79 -24.43
N VAL A 750 6.61 19.29 -25.09
CA VAL A 750 7.98 19.34 -24.54
C VAL A 750 8.39 20.79 -24.30
N PHE A 751 8.80 21.10 -23.07
CA PHE A 751 9.17 22.45 -22.65
C PHE A 751 10.63 22.52 -22.16
N THR A 752 11.18 23.73 -22.13
CA THR A 752 12.56 23.99 -21.69
C THR A 752 12.77 23.95 -20.18
N THR A 753 11.71 24.08 -19.38
CA THR A 753 11.77 24.24 -17.92
C THR A 753 10.59 23.54 -17.24
N ASN A 754 10.82 22.91 -16.08
CA ASN A 754 9.77 22.23 -15.31
C ASN A 754 8.59 23.14 -14.97
N SER A 755 8.83 24.40 -14.58
CA SER A 755 7.75 25.35 -14.30
C SER A 755 6.75 25.53 -15.44
N LYS A 756 7.18 25.42 -16.71
CA LYS A 756 6.27 25.47 -17.87
C LYS A 756 5.54 24.15 -18.09
N VAL A 757 6.20 23.03 -17.81
CA VAL A 757 5.59 21.69 -17.82
C VAL A 757 4.46 21.65 -16.79
N ASP A 758 4.73 22.10 -15.56
CA ASP A 758 3.79 22.09 -14.45
C ASP A 758 2.57 22.97 -14.77
N GLN A 759 2.79 24.22 -15.22
CA GLN A 759 1.70 25.12 -15.62
C GLN A 759 0.83 24.56 -16.76
N HIS A 760 1.42 23.87 -17.73
CA HIS A 760 0.66 23.26 -18.82
C HIS A 760 -0.14 22.05 -18.33
N ASN A 761 0.48 21.17 -17.52
CA ASN A 761 -0.18 20.00 -16.96
C ASN A 761 -1.34 20.37 -16.04
N GLU A 762 -1.18 21.38 -15.18
CA GLU A 762 -2.23 21.89 -14.30
C GLU A 762 -3.44 22.40 -15.10
N LYS A 763 -3.20 23.18 -16.16
CA LYS A 763 -4.27 23.66 -17.06
C LYS A 763 -5.01 22.51 -17.74
N HIS A 764 -4.29 21.50 -18.21
CA HIS A 764 -4.90 20.33 -18.85
C HIS A 764 -5.69 19.48 -17.85
N LEU A 765 -5.16 19.24 -16.65
CA LEU A 765 -5.85 18.48 -15.60
C LEU A 765 -7.17 19.15 -15.19
N ALA A 766 -7.20 20.49 -15.13
CA ALA A 766 -8.42 21.24 -14.82
C ALA A 766 -9.54 21.05 -15.86
N LEU A 767 -9.21 20.78 -17.14
CA LEU A 767 -10.20 20.54 -18.21
C LEU A 767 -10.89 19.17 -18.10
N TYR A 768 -10.23 18.18 -17.48
CA TYR A 768 -10.75 16.82 -17.33
C TYR A 768 -11.37 16.55 -15.95
N TRP A 769 -11.36 17.53 -15.06
CA TRP A 769 -11.97 17.42 -13.74
C TRP A 769 -13.49 17.63 -13.81
N SER A 770 -14.23 16.61 -14.28
CA SER A 770 -15.63 16.48 -13.91
C SER A 770 -15.70 15.97 -12.47
N PRO A 771 -16.50 16.56 -11.58
CA PRO A 771 -16.80 15.93 -10.31
C PRO A 771 -17.50 14.60 -10.60
N CYS A 772 -16.77 13.49 -10.50
CA CYS A 772 -17.39 12.18 -10.47
C CYS A 772 -18.30 12.16 -9.24
N ILE A 773 -19.60 12.36 -9.46
CA ILE A 773 -20.65 12.00 -8.53
C ILE A 773 -20.60 10.48 -8.48
N HIS A 774 -19.76 9.93 -7.61
CA HIS A 774 -19.83 8.53 -7.24
C HIS A 774 -21.00 8.39 -6.28
N HIS A 775 -22.08 7.79 -6.80
CA HIS A 775 -23.20 7.26 -6.03
C HIS A 775 -22.77 6.08 -5.16
#